data_AF-Q2C676-F1
#
_entry.id   AF-Q2C676-F1
#
_cell.length_a   1.000
_cell.length_b   1.000
_cell.length_c   1.000
_cell.angle_alpha   90.00
_cell.angle_beta   90.00
_cell.angle_gamma   90.00
#
_symmetry.space_group_name_H-M   'P 1'
#
loop_
_entity.id
_entity.type
_entity.pdbx_description
1 polymer ?
#
loop_
_entity_poly.entity_id
_entity_poly.type
_entity_poly.pdbx_seq_one_letter_code
_entity_poly.pdbx_strand_id
1 'polypeptide(L)'
;MDKRLTETEVRSSAEIEAKLSHDFKKKQPVTTMQLPFTATSIVVPKTNKYPAHTLSMHDDNNRYKRILYKAIIAAYNYAFFDKSAAITAKDNFSHATKPFVTWLNAHRVENHYEILKRYETDRMDELDNHGGESPLNRLRTVLSYAIESEALRDEVESDDFAFLLELKKTKPTPNLNRTQCSIASYFGALDWLRRDDIGIGSKLYACLASPKFAVNSLSLTAATVIIELIAYKQALTPLLNSIELQLRPWLELDIKTRSCSKKRMLVGNLTYQLISAYHRQAAPSDTLKSAMETLLLSNAISQTAYSRLSSALESQADCNRLFLNKIGDKAKVNAQFCDANFTASMSGALFSIEVIQALMSLQSSQAITKIEERMFAWLMASLTVQPTDITKLTHKDFRQLKVGGRATHIECEYFKGRARVFHTTRSLSTRTPEGQALLTLMAQQDEGAPFCSKTDIVITNNIQSFAGSTNALLQSSGMSASLQVAHTKQQLPYLMPSALCALISNGVSTNNCSNTKNIPIAERKKLVSQSQSPSQNSLFGLQAVKNSAVHAFSDPYTLEYLINRNSHSNQTEKSNYLTEDNEAWVNNAGRITREVMLDLIQNVFDLGFERDDDAQLTRFNSEFMSVTENIAYKHEEMNARLRLVTGQAKGRINEVGVLTLNNQNDSEPLSPIFVADNPITVLKMLNYLHEFKKHYKKLLAHNPDFLFKTVMPTVEWIEDTLKKMSKSSLQKGQERFQMMVENGVVMTVFHSM
;
A
#
# COMPACT_ATOMS: atom_id res chain seq x y z
N MET A 1 57.96 -42.77 -24.55
CA MET A 1 58.00 -41.48 -23.86
C MET A 1 56.57 -40.99 -23.74
N ASP A 2 55.94 -40.81 -22.58
CA ASP A 2 56.40 -41.00 -21.21
C ASP A 2 55.23 -41.32 -20.27
N LYS A 3 55.59 -42.05 -19.23
CA LYS A 3 54.84 -42.60 -18.10
C LYS A 3 53.84 -41.64 -17.44
N ARG A 4 52.64 -42.16 -17.09
CA ARG A 4 52.24 -42.45 -15.69
C ARG A 4 50.82 -43.04 -15.61
N LEU A 5 50.77 -44.37 -15.53
CA LEU A 5 49.84 -45.09 -14.67
C LEU A 5 50.39 -44.97 -13.24
N THR A 6 49.57 -44.58 -12.25
CA THR A 6 49.63 -45.06 -10.85
C THR A 6 48.47 -44.48 -10.02
N GLU A 7 47.75 -45.40 -9.37
CA GLU A 7 47.13 -45.29 -8.03
C GLU A 7 45.85 -44.46 -7.84
N THR A 8 44.71 -45.09 -8.12
CA THR A 8 43.47 -44.87 -7.36
C THR A 8 43.64 -45.49 -5.97
N GLU A 9 44.03 -44.67 -4.97
CA GLU A 9 43.87 -45.01 -3.55
C GLU A 9 42.39 -45.31 -3.25
N VAL A 10 42.07 -46.58 -3.01
CA VAL A 10 40.80 -46.99 -2.44
C VAL A 10 40.82 -46.58 -0.96
N ARG A 11 40.35 -45.37 -0.66
CA ARG A 11 40.17 -44.90 0.71
C ARG A 11 39.06 -45.69 1.38
N SER A 12 39.29 -46.17 2.59
CA SER A 12 38.27 -46.92 3.34
C SER A 12 37.12 -45.99 3.74
N SER A 13 35.91 -46.55 3.92
CA SER A 13 34.74 -45.78 4.37
C SER A 13 35.03 -44.99 5.66
N ALA A 14 35.85 -45.55 6.56
CA ALA A 14 36.27 -44.91 7.80
C ALA A 14 37.17 -43.68 7.57
N GLU A 15 38.05 -43.71 6.56
CA GLU A 15 38.91 -42.57 6.22
C GLU A 15 38.11 -41.44 5.56
N ILE A 16 37.10 -41.80 4.76
CA ILE A 16 36.17 -40.83 4.17
C ILE A 16 35.29 -40.19 5.25
N GLU A 17 34.76 -40.98 6.20
CA GLU A 17 34.02 -40.47 7.36
C GLU A 17 34.88 -39.62 8.30
N ALA A 18 36.14 -39.99 8.52
CA ALA A 18 37.07 -39.20 9.32
C ALA A 18 37.37 -37.86 8.65
N LYS A 19 37.56 -37.84 7.31
CA LYS A 19 37.72 -36.60 6.53
C LYS A 19 36.45 -35.76 6.51
N LEU A 20 35.27 -36.36 6.30
CA LEU A 20 34.00 -35.65 6.33
C LEU A 20 33.69 -35.11 7.73
N SER A 21 33.99 -35.84 8.79
CA SER A 21 33.86 -35.38 10.18
C SER A 21 34.87 -34.28 10.51
N HIS A 22 36.10 -34.38 10.00
CA HIS A 22 37.12 -33.34 10.15
C HIS A 22 36.72 -32.07 9.37
N ASP A 23 36.22 -32.20 8.15
CA ASP A 23 35.76 -31.08 7.32
C ASP A 23 34.46 -30.48 7.86
N PHE A 24 33.58 -31.29 8.45
CA PHE A 24 32.39 -30.84 9.18
C PHE A 24 32.79 -30.06 10.44
N LYS A 25 33.79 -30.52 11.21
CA LYS A 25 34.35 -29.79 12.36
C LYS A 25 35.09 -28.51 11.95
N LYS A 26 35.76 -28.48 10.80
CA LYS A 26 36.38 -27.27 10.22
C LYS A 26 35.35 -26.26 9.66
N LYS A 27 34.18 -26.73 9.24
CA LYS A 27 33.06 -25.92 8.74
C LYS A 27 32.05 -25.55 9.82
N GLN A 28 32.18 -26.07 11.03
CA GLN A 28 31.43 -25.53 12.15
C GLN A 28 31.93 -24.11 12.40
N PRO A 29 31.05 -23.09 12.40
CA PRO A 29 31.47 -21.75 12.79
C PRO A 29 32.07 -21.86 14.20
N VAL A 30 33.27 -21.29 14.37
CA VAL A 30 33.87 -21.06 15.68
C VAL A 30 32.76 -20.61 16.60
N THR A 31 32.52 -21.35 17.69
CA THR A 31 31.49 -21.05 18.69
C THR A 31 31.65 -19.60 19.09
N THR A 32 30.87 -18.73 18.46
CA THR A 32 30.99 -17.29 18.62
C THR A 32 30.19 -17.02 19.87
N MET A 33 30.90 -16.88 20.99
CA MET A 33 30.29 -16.53 22.27
C MET A 33 29.60 -15.18 22.13
N GLN A 34 28.50 -15.01 22.85
CA GLN A 34 27.88 -13.70 23.02
C GLN A 34 28.93 -12.68 23.45
N LEU A 35 28.85 -11.46 22.93
CA LEU A 35 29.79 -10.42 23.27
C LEU A 35 29.52 -9.94 24.70
N PRO A 36 30.57 -9.82 25.54
CA PRO A 36 30.42 -9.25 26.87
C PRO A 36 30.11 -7.75 26.77
N PHE A 37 29.40 -7.20 27.75
CA PHE A 37 29.06 -5.77 27.80
C PHE A 37 30.26 -4.84 28.01
N THR A 38 31.43 -5.39 28.30
CA THR A 38 32.72 -4.70 28.36
C THR A 38 33.41 -4.58 27.00
N ALA A 39 32.89 -5.22 25.95
CA ALA A 39 33.47 -5.16 24.62
C ALA A 39 33.45 -3.72 24.08
N THR A 40 34.59 -3.23 23.61
CA THR A 40 34.70 -1.89 22.99
C THR A 40 34.61 -1.94 21.46
N SER A 41 34.60 -3.14 20.87
CA SER A 41 34.48 -3.34 19.43
C SER A 41 33.60 -4.56 19.11
N ILE A 42 32.81 -4.45 18.04
CA ILE A 42 31.88 -5.47 17.54
C ILE A 42 32.21 -5.73 16.08
N VAL A 43 32.60 -6.96 15.73
CA VAL A 43 32.75 -7.39 14.33
C VAL A 43 31.40 -7.88 13.82
N VAL A 44 30.74 -7.08 12.98
CA VAL A 44 29.44 -7.40 12.39
C VAL A 44 29.65 -8.21 11.12
N PRO A 45 29.18 -9.46 11.05
CA PRO A 45 29.38 -10.31 9.89
C PRO A 45 28.55 -9.84 8.70
N LYS A 46 28.96 -10.25 7.49
CA LYS A 46 28.24 -9.97 6.24
C LYS A 46 26.84 -10.56 6.29
N THR A 47 25.84 -9.78 5.89
CA THR A 47 24.46 -10.23 5.66
C THR A 47 24.15 -10.31 4.17
N ASN A 48 22.93 -10.73 3.82
CA ASN A 48 22.50 -10.76 2.42
C ASN A 48 22.48 -9.38 1.76
N LYS A 49 22.32 -8.30 2.55
CA LYS A 49 22.20 -6.93 2.06
C LYS A 49 23.37 -6.03 2.41
N TYR A 50 24.10 -6.31 3.48
CA TYR A 50 25.14 -5.41 4.00
C TYR A 50 26.50 -6.11 4.13
N PRO A 51 27.60 -5.42 3.78
CA PRO A 51 28.94 -5.96 3.94
C PRO A 51 29.32 -6.10 5.42
N ALA A 52 30.29 -6.98 5.70
CA ALA A 52 30.91 -7.08 7.02
C ALA A 52 31.57 -5.74 7.39
N HIS A 53 31.47 -5.34 8.65
CA HIS A 53 32.07 -4.11 9.15
C HIS A 53 32.30 -4.20 10.66
N THR A 54 33.15 -3.32 11.18
CA THR A 54 33.46 -3.25 12.61
C THR A 54 32.85 -1.99 13.20
N LEU A 55 32.19 -2.13 14.35
CA LEU A 55 31.77 -1.02 15.21
C LEU A 55 32.79 -0.89 16.33
N SER A 56 33.20 0.32 16.67
CA SER A 56 34.12 0.56 17.77
C SER A 56 33.65 1.78 18.55
N MET A 57 33.65 1.68 19.88
CA MET A 57 33.38 2.78 20.80
C MET A 57 34.71 3.39 21.25
N HIS A 58 34.90 4.69 21.02
CA HIS A 58 36.13 5.41 21.36
C HIS A 58 35.91 6.52 22.40
N ASP A 59 34.66 6.93 22.64
CA ASP A 59 34.33 7.94 23.65
C ASP A 59 33.51 7.35 24.81
N ASP A 60 34.19 6.64 25.70
CA ASP A 60 33.59 5.98 26.88
C ASP A 60 33.49 6.88 28.12
N ASN A 61 33.98 8.13 28.03
CA ASN A 61 33.98 9.08 29.15
C ASN A 61 32.58 9.51 29.59
N ASN A 62 31.57 9.36 28.72
CA ASN A 62 30.19 9.72 29.01
C ASN A 62 29.35 8.48 29.38
N ARG A 63 28.76 8.51 30.60
CA ARG A 63 27.88 7.44 31.13
C ARG A 63 26.77 7.04 30.15
N TYR A 64 26.07 8.00 29.54
CA TYR A 64 24.95 7.73 28.63
C TYR A 64 25.38 7.11 27.31
N LYS A 65 26.55 7.50 26.78
CA LYS A 65 27.12 6.85 25.60
C LYS A 65 27.48 5.39 25.86
N ARG A 66 28.07 5.09 27.02
CA ARG A 66 28.36 3.72 27.45
C ARG A 66 27.11 2.86 27.53
N ILE A 67 26.02 3.39 28.12
CA ILE A 67 24.75 2.66 28.25
C ILE A 67 24.15 2.38 26.88
N LEU A 68 24.14 3.36 25.98
CA LEU A 68 23.68 3.16 24.60
C LEU A 68 24.52 2.14 23.85
N TYR A 69 25.84 2.13 24.05
CA TYR A 69 26.71 1.13 23.44
C TYR A 69 26.49 -0.27 24.01
N LYS A 70 26.27 -0.41 25.33
CA LYS A 70 25.82 -1.68 25.95
C LYS A 70 24.50 -2.16 25.36
N ALA A 71 23.56 -1.25 25.08
CA ALA A 71 22.32 -1.60 24.39
C ALA A 71 22.58 -2.09 22.95
N ILE A 72 23.54 -1.51 22.22
CA ILE A 72 23.97 -2.04 20.92
C ILE A 72 24.57 -3.45 21.05
N ILE A 73 25.38 -3.73 22.08
CA ILE A 73 25.91 -5.08 22.36
C ILE A 73 24.77 -6.07 22.64
N ALA A 74 23.79 -5.69 23.47
CA ALA A 74 22.61 -6.53 23.73
C ALA A 74 21.84 -6.85 22.45
N ALA A 75 21.58 -5.83 21.61
CA ALA A 75 20.88 -6.01 20.35
C ALA A 75 21.67 -6.86 19.35
N TYR A 76 23.01 -6.77 19.35
CA TYR A 76 23.87 -7.65 18.56
C TYR A 76 23.71 -9.11 19.02
N ASN A 77 23.78 -9.32 20.34
CA ASN A 77 23.66 -10.66 20.91
C ASN A 77 22.31 -11.31 20.58
N TYR A 78 21.22 -10.53 20.65
CA TYR A 78 19.92 -10.96 20.16
C TYR A 78 19.95 -11.28 18.67
N ALA A 79 20.32 -10.33 17.81
CA ALA A 79 20.21 -10.47 16.36
C ALA A 79 21.05 -11.63 15.77
N PHE A 80 22.19 -11.95 16.38
CA PHE A 80 23.14 -12.92 15.83
C PHE A 80 23.20 -14.26 16.58
N PHE A 81 22.83 -14.31 17.87
CA PHE A 81 22.95 -15.52 18.68
C PHE A 81 21.64 -16.04 19.25
N ASP A 82 20.60 -15.22 19.36
CA ASP A 82 19.30 -15.68 19.86
C ASP A 82 18.56 -16.48 18.77
N LYS A 83 18.12 -17.69 19.13
CA LYS A 83 17.37 -18.58 18.24
C LYS A 83 15.96 -18.07 17.94
N SER A 84 15.41 -17.22 18.80
CA SER A 84 14.11 -16.58 18.64
C SER A 84 14.16 -15.33 17.75
N ALA A 85 15.35 -14.84 17.41
CA ALA A 85 15.49 -13.63 16.62
C ALA A 85 14.93 -13.78 15.20
N ALA A 86 14.15 -12.78 14.79
CA ALA A 86 13.64 -12.72 13.42
C ALA A 86 14.79 -12.65 12.39
N ILE A 87 14.62 -13.28 11.23
CA ILE A 87 15.62 -13.28 10.14
C ILE A 87 16.02 -11.84 9.74
N THR A 88 15.09 -10.90 9.82
CA THR A 88 15.31 -9.48 9.51
C THR A 88 16.11 -8.73 10.58
N ALA A 89 16.28 -9.29 11.78
CA ALA A 89 16.99 -8.62 12.88
C ALA A 89 18.46 -8.32 12.53
N LYS A 90 19.12 -9.25 11.82
CA LYS A 90 20.50 -9.07 11.32
C LYS A 90 20.61 -7.89 10.34
N ASP A 91 19.69 -7.82 9.36
CA ASP A 91 19.64 -6.73 8.39
C ASP A 91 19.35 -5.38 9.07
N ASN A 92 18.41 -5.35 10.02
CA ASN A 92 18.06 -4.14 10.78
C ASN A 92 19.25 -3.64 11.61
N PHE A 93 19.92 -4.56 12.31
CA PHE A 93 21.12 -4.25 13.09
C PHE A 93 22.21 -3.68 12.18
N SER A 94 22.64 -4.41 11.16
CA SER A 94 23.74 -4.00 10.27
C SER A 94 23.50 -2.66 9.57
N HIS A 95 22.24 -2.31 9.31
CA HIS A 95 21.90 -1.03 8.69
C HIS A 95 21.94 0.15 9.68
N ALA A 96 21.33 -0.03 10.86
CA ALA A 96 21.09 1.09 11.77
C ALA A 96 22.29 1.44 12.66
N THR A 97 23.11 0.45 13.04
CA THR A 97 24.08 0.63 14.12
C THR A 97 25.38 1.31 13.68
N LYS A 98 25.86 1.07 12.46
CA LYS A 98 27.06 1.72 11.93
C LYS A 98 26.99 3.25 11.94
N PRO A 99 26.01 3.90 11.26
CA PRO A 99 25.92 5.36 11.28
C PRO A 99 25.65 5.90 12.68
N PHE A 100 24.89 5.19 13.51
CA PHE A 100 24.59 5.62 14.87
C PHE A 100 25.81 5.61 15.79
N VAL A 101 26.61 4.52 15.80
CA VAL A 101 27.82 4.42 16.64
C VAL A 101 28.89 5.42 16.18
N THR A 102 29.05 5.59 14.86
CA THR A 102 29.96 6.62 14.31
C THR A 102 29.56 8.02 14.79
N TRP A 103 28.27 8.36 14.70
CA TRP A 103 27.74 9.63 15.19
C TRP A 103 27.90 9.75 16.72
N LEU A 104 27.58 8.69 17.48
CA LEU A 104 27.65 8.67 18.93
C LEU A 104 29.06 8.95 19.45
N ASN A 105 30.11 8.44 18.77
CA ASN A 105 31.49 8.74 19.12
C ASN A 105 31.84 10.23 18.91
N ALA A 106 31.36 10.86 17.84
CA ALA A 106 31.68 12.24 17.50
C ALA A 106 30.83 13.28 18.26
N HIS A 107 29.63 12.91 18.70
CA HIS A 107 28.65 13.87 19.22
C HIS A 107 28.85 14.22 20.71
N ARG A 108 28.87 15.49 21.08
CA ARG A 108 28.92 15.90 22.50
C ARG A 108 27.52 15.86 23.12
N VAL A 109 27.33 15.06 24.17
CA VAL A 109 26.01 14.94 24.86
C VAL A 109 25.77 16.17 25.74
N GLU A 110 24.85 17.04 25.32
CA GLU A 110 24.36 18.17 26.12
C GLU A 110 23.13 17.77 26.95
N ASN A 111 22.08 17.28 26.28
CA ASN A 111 20.87 16.74 26.88
C ASN A 111 20.73 15.26 26.52
N HIS A 112 20.86 14.38 27.50
CA HIS A 112 20.83 12.93 27.30
C HIS A 112 19.47 12.42 26.81
N TYR A 113 18.35 13.10 27.13
CA TYR A 113 17.02 12.72 26.64
C TYR A 113 16.78 13.12 25.17
N GLU A 114 17.55 14.06 24.63
CA GLU A 114 17.45 14.50 23.22
C GLU A 114 18.37 13.74 22.27
N ILE A 115 19.21 12.83 22.79
CA ILE A 115 20.28 12.20 22.02
C ILE A 115 19.78 11.51 20.72
N LEU A 116 18.62 10.86 20.78
CA LEU A 116 18.01 10.25 19.60
C LEU A 116 17.46 11.30 18.62
N LYS A 117 16.93 12.43 19.11
CA LYS A 117 16.45 13.53 18.25
C LYS A 117 17.58 14.29 17.58
N ARG A 118 18.70 14.47 18.27
CA ARG A 118 19.89 15.08 17.68
C ARG A 118 20.50 14.16 16.62
N TYR A 119 20.60 12.86 16.90
CA TYR A 119 20.99 11.87 15.89
C TYR A 119 20.05 11.90 14.67
N GLU A 120 18.74 11.96 14.90
CA GLU A 120 17.76 12.04 13.81
C GLU A 120 17.99 13.26 12.94
N THR A 121 18.20 14.43 13.55
CA THR A 121 18.38 15.70 12.85
C THR A 121 19.66 15.68 12.03
N ASP A 122 20.80 15.43 12.68
CA ASP A 122 22.11 15.42 12.03
C ASP A 122 22.18 14.38 10.89
N ARG A 123 21.55 13.22 11.08
CA ARG A 123 21.53 12.17 10.05
C ARG A 123 20.60 12.51 8.89
N MET A 124 19.53 13.26 9.13
CA MET A 124 18.65 13.75 8.07
C MET A 124 19.34 14.86 7.27
N ASP A 125 20.12 15.73 7.93
CA ASP A 125 20.99 16.73 7.29
C ASP A 125 22.06 16.06 6.42
N GLU A 126 22.79 15.07 6.97
CA GLU A 126 23.86 14.35 6.24
C GLU A 126 23.34 13.63 4.98
N LEU A 127 22.09 13.17 5.02
CA LEU A 127 21.44 12.46 3.91
C LEU A 127 20.66 13.38 2.97
N ASP A 128 20.59 14.69 3.25
CA ASP A 128 19.71 15.64 2.56
C ASP A 128 18.26 15.12 2.42
N ASN A 129 17.76 14.47 3.48
CA ASN A 129 16.49 13.74 3.50
C ASN A 129 15.42 14.48 4.32
N HIS A 130 15.41 15.81 4.24
CA HIS A 130 14.44 16.63 4.97
C HIS A 130 13.01 16.27 4.58
N GLY A 131 12.21 15.91 5.58
CA GLY A 131 10.83 15.42 5.37
C GLY A 131 10.71 13.97 4.91
N GLY A 132 11.81 13.21 4.74
CA GLY A 132 11.76 11.81 4.29
C GLY A 132 11.65 10.76 5.42
N GLU A 133 12.07 9.51 5.15
CA GLU A 133 12.02 8.44 6.16
C GLU A 133 13.02 8.70 7.29
N SER A 134 12.53 8.79 8.52
CA SER A 134 13.37 8.99 9.70
C SER A 134 14.34 7.80 9.93
N PRO A 135 15.64 8.06 10.17
CA PRO A 135 16.62 7.05 10.55
C PRO A 135 16.33 6.41 11.92
N LEU A 136 15.51 7.06 12.76
CA LEU A 136 15.12 6.52 14.07
C LEU A 136 14.22 5.30 13.96
N ASN A 137 13.49 5.10 12.86
CA ASN A 137 12.57 3.95 12.74
C ASN A 137 13.31 2.63 12.96
N ARG A 138 14.44 2.44 12.27
CA ARG A 138 15.24 1.20 12.36
C ARG A 138 16.06 1.15 13.64
N LEU A 139 16.63 2.27 14.07
CA LEU A 139 17.40 2.33 15.32
C LEU A 139 16.52 2.00 16.53
N ARG A 140 15.28 2.48 16.58
CA ARG A 140 14.31 2.13 17.64
C ARG A 140 13.98 0.65 17.67
N THR A 141 13.88 0.00 16.51
CA THR A 141 13.72 -1.46 16.44
C THR A 141 14.91 -2.17 17.05
N VAL A 142 16.14 -1.75 16.74
CA VAL A 142 17.36 -2.30 17.34
C VAL A 142 17.41 -2.07 18.85
N LEU A 143 17.08 -0.87 19.33
CA LEU A 143 17.00 -0.59 20.78
C LEU A 143 15.90 -1.41 21.48
N SER A 144 14.83 -1.78 20.76
CA SER A 144 13.79 -2.64 21.34
C SER A 144 14.31 -4.06 21.59
N TYR A 145 15.15 -4.59 20.69
CA TYR A 145 15.85 -5.87 20.92
C TYR A 145 16.70 -5.83 22.19
N ALA A 146 17.37 -4.69 22.43
CA ALA A 146 18.19 -4.50 23.62
C ALA A 146 17.36 -4.46 24.91
N ILE A 147 16.26 -3.72 24.91
CA ILE A 147 15.40 -3.53 26.09
C ILE A 147 14.67 -4.82 26.50
N GLU A 148 14.44 -5.72 25.56
CA GLU A 148 13.87 -7.05 25.82
C GLU A 148 14.90 -8.07 26.34
N SER A 149 16.19 -7.70 26.41
CA SER A 149 17.26 -8.57 26.92
C SER A 149 17.32 -8.54 28.45
N GLU A 150 17.09 -9.70 29.09
CA GLU A 150 17.30 -9.91 30.53
C GLU A 150 18.76 -9.63 30.92
N ALA A 151 19.72 -10.10 30.11
CA ALA A 151 21.14 -9.91 30.36
C ALA A 151 21.54 -8.41 30.38
N LEU A 152 20.88 -7.56 29.59
CA LEU A 152 21.14 -6.12 29.65
C LEU A 152 20.56 -5.51 30.94
N ARG A 153 19.37 -5.95 31.35
CA ARG A 153 18.71 -5.47 32.58
C ARG A 153 19.55 -5.75 33.81
N ASP A 154 20.21 -6.91 33.87
CA ASP A 154 21.06 -7.28 35.01
C ASP A 154 22.41 -6.54 35.02
N GLU A 155 22.87 -6.08 33.85
CA GLU A 155 24.18 -5.42 33.67
C GLU A 155 24.15 -3.90 33.96
N VAL A 156 23.01 -3.24 33.81
CA VAL A 156 22.87 -1.78 33.98
C VAL A 156 22.12 -1.43 35.26
N GLU A 157 22.41 -0.25 35.82
CA GLU A 157 21.66 0.25 36.97
C GLU A 157 20.19 0.50 36.62
N SER A 158 19.30 0.44 37.62
CA SER A 158 17.85 0.65 37.42
C SER A 158 17.55 2.00 36.74
N ASP A 159 18.27 3.06 37.11
CA ASP A 159 18.10 4.39 36.52
C ASP A 159 18.57 4.46 35.06
N ASP A 160 19.62 3.70 34.71
CA ASP A 160 20.12 3.59 33.34
C ASP A 160 19.17 2.79 32.45
N PHE A 161 18.55 1.74 33.01
CA PHE A 161 17.51 1.00 32.32
C PHE A 161 16.25 1.85 32.12
N ALA A 162 15.84 2.63 33.13
CA ALA A 162 14.75 3.58 33.03
C ALA A 162 15.02 4.64 31.97
N PHE A 163 16.26 5.14 31.87
CA PHE A 163 16.69 6.04 30.81
C PHE A 163 16.50 5.43 29.40
N LEU A 164 16.88 4.16 29.19
CA LEU A 164 16.65 3.47 27.91
C LEU A 164 15.15 3.34 27.58
N LEU A 165 14.31 3.07 28.59
CA LEU A 165 12.85 3.03 28.43
C LEU A 165 12.26 4.40 28.05
N GLU A 166 12.76 5.49 28.62
CA GLU A 166 12.36 6.84 28.23
C GLU A 166 12.82 7.18 26.82
N LEU A 167 14.06 6.86 26.44
CA LEU A 167 14.55 7.06 25.08
C LEU A 167 13.70 6.31 24.04
N LYS A 168 13.22 5.10 24.35
CA LYS A 168 12.30 4.34 23.49
C LYS A 168 11.00 5.11 23.17
N LYS A 169 10.59 6.07 24.00
CA LYS A 169 9.38 6.88 23.75
C LYS A 169 9.59 7.98 22.71
N THR A 170 10.83 8.32 22.35
CA THR A 170 11.19 9.39 21.40
C THR A 170 10.56 9.21 20.02
N LYS A 171 9.52 9.98 19.69
CA LYS A 171 8.75 9.83 18.45
C LYS A 171 9.59 10.19 17.22
N PRO A 172 9.72 9.32 16.20
CA PRO A 172 10.33 9.67 14.93
C PRO A 172 9.59 10.83 14.25
N THR A 173 10.34 11.67 13.55
CA THR A 173 9.80 12.73 12.70
C THR A 173 8.99 12.09 11.55
N PRO A 174 7.77 12.60 11.26
CA PRO A 174 6.94 12.03 10.20
C PRO A 174 7.59 12.25 8.83
N ASN A 175 7.40 11.27 7.93
CA ASN A 175 7.79 11.40 6.53
C ASN A 175 6.73 12.23 5.80
N LEU A 176 7.03 13.51 5.58
CA LEU A 176 6.24 14.49 4.83
C LEU A 176 6.32 14.29 3.31
N ASN A 177 7.41 13.68 2.81
CA ASN A 177 7.61 13.40 1.39
C ASN A 177 6.84 12.15 0.92
N ARG A 178 6.15 11.45 1.82
CA ARG A 178 5.37 10.27 1.50
C ARG A 178 4.04 10.69 0.87
N THR A 179 3.97 10.62 -0.45
CA THR A 179 2.71 10.75 -1.18
C THR A 179 1.71 9.68 -0.74
N GLN A 180 0.44 10.06 -0.72
CA GLN A 180 -0.62 9.12 -0.38
C GLN A 180 -0.78 8.13 -1.54
N CYS A 181 -0.54 6.86 -1.26
CA CYS A 181 -0.90 5.81 -2.22
C CYS A 181 -2.40 5.57 -2.11
N SER A 182 -3.11 5.74 -3.21
CA SER A 182 -4.52 5.40 -3.44
C SER A 182 -4.62 4.24 -4.46
N ILE A 183 -5.79 3.60 -4.56
CA ILE A 183 -6.07 2.61 -5.63
C ILE A 183 -5.82 3.23 -7.02
N ALA A 184 -6.25 4.49 -7.22
CA ALA A 184 -6.02 5.22 -8.46
C ALA A 184 -4.52 5.39 -8.75
N SER A 185 -3.72 5.85 -7.79
CA SER A 185 -2.26 5.96 -7.98
C SER A 185 -1.58 4.61 -8.22
N TYR A 186 -2.10 3.53 -7.60
CA TYR A 186 -1.54 2.20 -7.72
C TYR A 186 -1.73 1.64 -9.13
N PHE A 187 -2.96 1.70 -9.66
CA PHE A 187 -3.25 1.27 -11.03
C PHE A 187 -2.79 2.28 -12.09
N GLY A 188 -2.70 3.56 -11.73
CA GLY A 188 -2.13 4.63 -12.56
C GLY A 188 -0.66 4.38 -12.89
N ALA A 189 0.08 3.69 -12.02
CA ALA A 189 1.45 3.26 -12.30
C ALA A 189 1.56 2.07 -13.28
N LEU A 190 0.44 1.56 -13.80
CA LEU A 190 0.35 0.37 -14.66
C LEU A 190 -0.29 0.74 -16.02
N ASP A 191 0.37 1.58 -16.80
CA ASP A 191 -0.16 2.08 -18.10
C ASP A 191 -0.59 0.97 -19.06
N TRP A 192 0.10 -0.18 -19.03
CA TRP A 192 -0.22 -1.34 -19.88
C TRP A 192 -1.61 -1.91 -19.62
N LEU A 193 -2.20 -1.67 -18.44
CA LEU A 193 -3.55 -2.13 -18.10
C LEU A 193 -4.63 -1.44 -18.96
N ARG A 194 -4.30 -0.32 -19.63
CA ARG A 194 -5.18 0.36 -20.59
C ARG A 194 -5.36 -0.40 -21.90
N ARG A 195 -4.45 -1.32 -22.24
CA ARG A 195 -4.49 -2.06 -23.51
C ARG A 195 -5.66 -3.05 -23.54
N ASP A 196 -6.20 -3.31 -24.73
CA ASP A 196 -7.31 -4.26 -24.91
C ASP A 196 -6.86 -5.73 -24.99
N ASP A 197 -5.59 -5.98 -25.33
CA ASP A 197 -5.06 -7.34 -25.54
C ASP A 197 -4.64 -8.04 -24.23
N ILE A 198 -4.04 -7.30 -23.30
CA ILE A 198 -3.56 -7.83 -22.02
C ILE A 198 -4.14 -7.12 -20.79
N GLY A 199 -4.78 -5.97 -20.99
CA GLY A 199 -5.32 -5.13 -19.94
C GLY A 199 -6.84 -5.28 -19.79
N ILE A 200 -7.49 -4.19 -19.36
CA ILE A 200 -8.95 -4.10 -19.22
C ILE A 200 -9.58 -3.16 -20.25
N GLY A 201 -8.77 -2.64 -21.17
CA GLY A 201 -9.17 -1.66 -22.16
C GLY A 201 -9.30 -0.23 -21.63
N SER A 202 -9.25 0.73 -22.55
CA SER A 202 -9.13 2.16 -22.23
C SER A 202 -10.30 2.71 -21.42
N LYS A 203 -11.52 2.28 -21.75
CA LYS A 203 -12.76 2.73 -21.11
C LYS A 203 -12.83 2.34 -19.64
N LEU A 204 -12.58 1.07 -19.32
CA LEU A 204 -12.58 0.60 -17.93
C LEU A 204 -11.38 1.15 -17.16
N TYR A 205 -10.21 1.25 -17.79
CA TYR A 205 -9.01 1.82 -17.17
C TYR A 205 -9.24 3.26 -16.70
N ALA A 206 -9.89 4.10 -17.51
CA ALA A 206 -10.22 5.47 -17.13
C ALA A 206 -11.11 5.53 -15.87
N CYS A 207 -11.99 4.55 -15.64
CA CYS A 207 -12.82 4.49 -14.44
C CYS A 207 -12.00 4.25 -13.14
N LEU A 208 -10.78 3.71 -13.22
CA LEU A 208 -9.91 3.52 -12.04
C LEU A 208 -9.42 4.83 -11.43
N ALA A 209 -9.41 5.92 -12.21
CA ALA A 209 -9.08 7.26 -11.72
C ALA A 209 -10.14 7.78 -10.74
N SER A 210 -11.40 7.34 -10.89
CA SER A 210 -12.49 7.71 -9.98
C SER A 210 -12.39 6.91 -8.67
N PRO A 211 -12.13 7.55 -7.51
CA PRO A 211 -12.09 6.85 -6.23
C PRO A 211 -13.44 6.18 -5.90
N LYS A 212 -14.55 6.80 -6.30
CA LYS A 212 -15.90 6.29 -6.07
C LYS A 212 -16.17 5.00 -6.83
N PHE A 213 -15.87 4.94 -8.14
CA PHE A 213 -16.04 3.69 -8.90
C PHE A 213 -15.08 2.60 -8.42
N ALA A 214 -13.82 2.94 -8.15
CA ALA A 214 -12.83 1.98 -7.69
C ALA A 214 -13.22 1.34 -6.34
N VAL A 215 -13.62 2.16 -5.35
CA VAL A 215 -13.98 1.68 -4.00
C VAL A 215 -15.31 0.96 -3.98
N ASN A 216 -16.32 1.45 -4.71
CA ASN A 216 -17.63 0.79 -4.77
C ASN A 216 -17.53 -0.56 -5.49
N SER A 217 -16.80 -0.64 -6.61
CA SER A 217 -16.56 -1.92 -7.29
C SER A 217 -15.78 -2.89 -6.40
N LEU A 218 -14.72 -2.43 -5.72
CA LEU A 218 -13.96 -3.27 -4.77
C LEU A 218 -14.83 -3.79 -3.63
N SER A 219 -15.64 -2.92 -3.01
CA SER A 219 -16.51 -3.28 -1.89
C SER A 219 -17.57 -4.28 -2.34
N LEU A 220 -18.19 -4.06 -3.50
CA LEU A 220 -19.18 -4.96 -4.07
C LEU A 220 -18.58 -6.32 -4.44
N THR A 221 -17.39 -6.35 -5.04
CA THR A 221 -16.66 -7.59 -5.31
C THR A 221 -16.38 -8.35 -4.02
N ALA A 222 -15.85 -7.67 -3.00
CA ALA A 222 -15.52 -8.30 -1.73
C ALA A 222 -16.76 -8.88 -1.03
N ALA A 223 -17.85 -8.11 -0.99
CA ALA A 223 -19.11 -8.55 -0.42
C ALA A 223 -19.71 -9.76 -1.16
N THR A 224 -19.72 -9.71 -2.49
CA THR A 224 -20.27 -10.80 -3.32
C THR A 224 -19.45 -12.08 -3.15
N VAL A 225 -18.11 -11.98 -3.16
CA VAL A 225 -17.23 -13.15 -2.94
C VAL A 225 -17.48 -13.79 -1.57
N ILE A 226 -17.65 -13.00 -0.50
CA ILE A 226 -18.00 -13.53 0.83
C ILE A 226 -19.34 -14.25 0.78
N ILE A 227 -20.39 -13.61 0.26
CA ILE A 227 -21.75 -14.18 0.20
C ILE A 227 -21.75 -15.52 -0.56
N GLU A 228 -21.10 -15.56 -1.72
CA GLU A 228 -21.02 -16.76 -2.56
C GLU A 228 -20.19 -17.87 -1.90
N LEU A 229 -19.02 -17.56 -1.33
CA LEU A 229 -18.22 -18.59 -0.63
C LEU A 229 -18.97 -19.17 0.57
N ILE A 230 -19.75 -18.36 1.29
CA ILE A 230 -20.62 -18.85 2.36
C ILE A 230 -21.73 -19.75 1.81
N ALA A 231 -22.41 -19.34 0.74
CA ALA A 231 -23.44 -20.16 0.08
C ALA A 231 -22.86 -21.50 -0.42
N TYR A 232 -21.66 -21.48 -0.97
CA TYR A 232 -20.94 -22.68 -1.42
C TYR A 232 -20.62 -23.62 -0.24
N LYS A 233 -20.14 -23.09 0.89
CA LYS A 233 -19.91 -23.88 2.11
C LYS A 233 -21.21 -24.51 2.61
N GLN A 234 -22.29 -23.74 2.67
CA GLN A 234 -23.62 -24.23 3.08
C GLN A 234 -24.17 -25.30 2.13
N ALA A 235 -23.95 -25.18 0.82
CA ALA A 235 -24.33 -26.20 -0.16
C ALA A 235 -23.47 -27.47 -0.03
N LEU A 236 -22.20 -27.34 0.35
CA LEU A 236 -21.27 -28.46 0.51
C LEU A 236 -21.51 -29.26 1.80
N THR A 237 -21.97 -28.63 2.88
CA THR A 237 -22.18 -29.29 4.19
C THR A 237 -23.12 -30.50 4.13
N PRO A 238 -24.32 -30.45 3.51
CA PRO A 238 -25.17 -31.63 3.36
C PRO A 238 -24.50 -32.79 2.61
N LEU A 239 -23.70 -32.47 1.57
CA LEU A 239 -22.95 -33.47 0.83
C LEU A 239 -21.90 -34.14 1.73
N LEU A 240 -21.13 -33.35 2.49
CA LEU A 240 -20.13 -33.84 3.43
C LEU A 240 -20.73 -34.77 4.48
N ASN A 241 -21.87 -34.38 5.06
CA ASN A 241 -22.58 -35.17 6.07
C ASN A 241 -23.08 -36.50 5.49
N SER A 242 -23.51 -36.53 4.22
CA SER A 242 -23.99 -37.76 3.57
C SER A 242 -22.93 -38.85 3.39
N ILE A 243 -21.65 -38.48 3.40
CA ILE A 243 -20.52 -39.40 3.22
C ILE A 243 -19.51 -39.34 4.37
N GLU A 244 -19.91 -38.82 5.54
CA GLU A 244 -19.02 -38.61 6.68
C GLU A 244 -18.23 -39.87 7.06
N LEU A 245 -18.91 -41.02 7.15
CA LEU A 245 -18.30 -42.32 7.46
C LEU A 245 -17.24 -42.74 6.43
N GLN A 246 -17.39 -42.34 5.17
CA GLN A 246 -16.43 -42.64 4.10
C GLN A 246 -15.22 -41.71 4.14
N LEU A 247 -15.38 -40.50 4.66
CA LEU A 247 -14.34 -39.47 4.73
C LEU A 247 -13.50 -39.57 6.02
N ARG A 248 -14.10 -39.92 7.17
CA ARG A 248 -13.41 -40.00 8.48
C ARG A 248 -12.07 -40.76 8.44
N PRO A 249 -11.96 -41.96 7.83
CA PRO A 249 -10.69 -42.69 7.78
C PRO A 249 -9.55 -41.93 7.10
N TRP A 250 -9.88 -40.95 6.24
CA TRP A 250 -8.91 -40.12 5.54
C TRP A 250 -8.59 -38.83 6.31
N LEU A 251 -9.55 -38.29 7.06
CA LEU A 251 -9.41 -37.03 7.79
C LEU A 251 -8.76 -37.18 9.17
N GLU A 252 -8.85 -38.36 9.79
CA GLU A 252 -8.27 -38.68 11.11
C GLU A 252 -6.80 -39.16 11.02
N LEU A 253 -6.23 -39.26 9.82
CA LEU A 253 -4.84 -39.69 9.65
C LEU A 253 -3.88 -38.62 10.19
N ASP A 254 -2.81 -39.03 10.88
CA ASP A 254 -1.71 -38.10 11.16
C ASP A 254 -1.03 -37.69 9.86
N ILE A 255 -1.27 -36.45 9.45
CA ILE A 255 -0.76 -35.86 8.21
C ILE A 255 0.65 -35.27 8.42
N LYS A 256 1.05 -34.94 9.65
CA LYS A 256 2.31 -34.22 9.90
C LYS A 256 3.54 -35.08 9.58
N THR A 257 3.45 -36.39 9.80
CA THR A 257 4.54 -37.36 9.60
C THR A 257 4.59 -37.96 8.18
N ARG A 258 3.66 -37.61 7.29
CA ARG A 258 3.51 -38.24 5.96
C ARG A 258 4.32 -37.54 4.86
N SER A 259 4.79 -38.33 3.90
CA SER A 259 5.42 -37.82 2.67
C SER A 259 4.44 -37.05 1.78
N CYS A 260 4.96 -36.15 0.94
CA CYS A 260 4.15 -35.35 0.01
C CYS A 260 3.26 -36.21 -0.90
N SER A 261 3.77 -37.32 -1.43
CA SER A 261 3.00 -38.23 -2.29
C SER A 261 1.82 -38.85 -1.53
N LYS A 262 2.01 -39.29 -0.27
CA LYS A 262 0.92 -39.82 0.57
C LYS A 262 -0.15 -38.76 0.85
N LYS A 263 0.25 -37.50 1.06
CA LYS A 263 -0.68 -36.37 1.24
C LYS A 263 -1.53 -36.13 -0.01
N ARG A 264 -0.90 -36.09 -1.20
CA ARG A 264 -1.61 -35.93 -2.47
C ARG A 264 -2.58 -37.08 -2.74
N MET A 265 -2.16 -38.31 -2.42
CA MET A 265 -3.03 -39.48 -2.51
C MET A 265 -4.26 -39.38 -1.60
N LEU A 266 -4.09 -38.88 -0.37
CA LEU A 266 -5.20 -38.62 0.55
C LEU A 266 -6.18 -37.58 -0.03
N VAL A 267 -5.67 -36.44 -0.52
CA VAL A 267 -6.49 -35.39 -1.15
C VAL A 267 -7.26 -35.95 -2.36
N GLY A 268 -6.60 -36.74 -3.21
CA GLY A 268 -7.25 -37.34 -4.38
C GLY A 268 -8.32 -38.38 -4.01
N ASN A 269 -8.12 -39.17 -2.97
CA ASN A 269 -9.16 -40.09 -2.48
C ASN A 269 -10.37 -39.35 -1.93
N LEU A 270 -10.15 -38.32 -1.08
CA LEU A 270 -11.23 -37.47 -0.57
C LEU A 270 -12.01 -36.83 -1.72
N THR A 271 -11.30 -36.26 -2.69
CA THR A 271 -11.90 -35.60 -3.85
C THR A 271 -12.73 -36.59 -4.68
N TYR A 272 -12.22 -37.80 -4.93
CA TYR A 272 -12.96 -38.84 -5.65
C TYR A 272 -14.27 -39.21 -4.95
N GLN A 273 -14.24 -39.39 -3.63
CA GLN A 273 -15.46 -39.71 -2.85
C GLN A 273 -16.47 -38.57 -2.91
N LEU A 274 -16.01 -37.32 -2.80
CA LEU A 274 -16.87 -36.14 -2.88
C LEU A 274 -17.53 -35.98 -4.25
N ILE A 275 -16.77 -36.11 -5.34
CA ILE A 275 -17.34 -36.06 -6.70
C ILE A 275 -18.30 -37.23 -6.91
N SER A 276 -17.97 -38.42 -6.40
CA SER A 276 -18.86 -39.57 -6.54
C SER A 276 -20.17 -39.40 -5.76
N ALA A 277 -20.13 -38.74 -4.60
CA ALA A 277 -21.33 -38.40 -3.85
C ALA A 277 -22.15 -37.32 -4.56
N TYR A 278 -21.50 -36.33 -5.16
CA TYR A 278 -22.14 -35.29 -5.97
C TYR A 278 -22.96 -35.91 -7.11
N HIS A 279 -22.40 -36.87 -7.85
CA HIS A 279 -23.10 -37.57 -8.94
C HIS A 279 -24.23 -38.50 -8.49
N ARG A 280 -24.30 -38.87 -7.20
CA ARG A 280 -25.44 -39.63 -6.66
C ARG A 280 -26.65 -38.75 -6.38
N GLN A 281 -26.49 -37.42 -6.35
CA GLN A 281 -27.63 -36.52 -6.20
C GLN A 281 -28.43 -36.47 -7.50
N ALA A 282 -29.75 -36.61 -7.40
CA ALA A 282 -30.62 -36.66 -8.58
C ALA A 282 -30.62 -35.34 -9.39
N ALA A 283 -30.44 -34.19 -8.72
CA ALA A 283 -30.37 -32.88 -9.33
C ALA A 283 -29.50 -31.93 -8.46
N PRO A 284 -28.17 -31.93 -8.65
CA PRO A 284 -27.29 -31.02 -7.91
C PRO A 284 -27.59 -29.57 -8.29
N SER A 285 -27.63 -28.67 -7.31
CA SER A 285 -27.83 -27.24 -7.56
C SER A 285 -26.61 -26.60 -8.22
N ASP A 286 -26.80 -25.52 -8.98
CA ASP A 286 -25.69 -24.76 -9.57
C ASP A 286 -24.72 -24.25 -8.49
N THR A 287 -25.23 -23.85 -7.32
CA THR A 287 -24.44 -23.47 -6.16
C THR A 287 -23.54 -24.61 -5.66
N LEU A 288 -24.07 -25.84 -5.62
CA LEU A 288 -23.26 -27.01 -5.24
C LEU A 288 -22.20 -27.32 -6.30
N LYS A 289 -22.54 -27.20 -7.59
CA LYS A 289 -21.55 -27.34 -8.67
C LYS A 289 -20.41 -26.32 -8.53
N SER A 290 -20.72 -25.05 -8.29
CA SER A 290 -19.71 -24.01 -8.05
C SER A 290 -18.91 -24.24 -6.77
N ALA A 291 -19.52 -24.81 -5.73
CA ALA A 291 -18.82 -25.25 -4.52
C ALA A 291 -17.80 -26.37 -4.82
N MET A 292 -18.20 -27.35 -5.65
CA MET A 292 -17.31 -28.42 -6.11
C MET A 292 -16.17 -27.88 -6.98
N GLU A 293 -16.45 -26.95 -7.92
CA GLU A 293 -15.40 -26.28 -8.70
C GLU A 293 -14.40 -25.55 -7.80
N THR A 294 -14.89 -24.87 -6.76
CA THR A 294 -14.05 -24.16 -5.77
C THR A 294 -13.21 -25.13 -4.93
N LEU A 295 -13.75 -26.30 -4.57
CA LEU A 295 -13.02 -27.38 -3.92
C LEU A 295 -11.88 -27.91 -4.80
N LEU A 296 -12.16 -28.19 -6.08
CA LEU A 296 -11.15 -28.67 -7.03
C LEU A 296 -10.06 -27.64 -7.25
N LEU A 297 -10.46 -26.37 -7.41
CA LEU A 297 -9.54 -25.24 -7.52
C LEU A 297 -8.59 -25.16 -6.32
N SER A 298 -9.13 -25.26 -5.10
CA SER A 298 -8.34 -25.15 -3.87
C SER A 298 -7.29 -26.26 -3.71
N ASN A 299 -7.52 -27.42 -4.31
CA ASN A 299 -6.70 -28.62 -4.09
C ASN A 299 -5.86 -29.02 -5.31
N ALA A 300 -5.98 -28.32 -6.44
CA ALA A 300 -5.18 -28.56 -7.63
C ALA A 300 -3.71 -28.08 -7.46
N ILE A 301 -2.78 -28.74 -8.16
CA ILE A 301 -1.37 -28.34 -8.17
C ILE A 301 -1.05 -27.24 -9.20
N SER A 302 -1.85 -27.12 -10.24
CA SER A 302 -1.68 -26.17 -11.34
C SER A 302 -3.00 -25.88 -12.04
N GLN A 303 -3.03 -24.85 -12.90
CA GLN A 303 -4.19 -24.54 -13.72
C GLN A 303 -4.59 -25.71 -14.64
N THR A 304 -3.59 -26.38 -15.24
CA THR A 304 -3.82 -27.54 -16.10
C THR A 304 -4.43 -28.71 -15.32
N ALA A 305 -3.98 -28.93 -14.08
CA ALA A 305 -4.56 -29.94 -13.20
C ALA A 305 -6.00 -29.58 -12.82
N TYR A 306 -6.29 -28.30 -12.51
CA TYR A 306 -7.64 -27.83 -12.22
C TYR A 306 -8.59 -28.06 -13.41
N SER A 307 -8.21 -27.68 -14.64
CA SER A 307 -9.02 -27.92 -15.84
C SER A 307 -9.29 -29.41 -16.05
N ARG A 308 -8.27 -30.26 -15.83
CA ARG A 308 -8.41 -31.72 -15.92
C ARG A 308 -9.31 -32.31 -14.83
N LEU A 309 -9.26 -31.79 -13.61
CA LEU A 309 -10.11 -32.23 -12.51
C LEU A 309 -11.56 -31.80 -12.72
N SER A 310 -11.78 -30.62 -13.30
CA SER A 310 -13.12 -30.06 -13.54
C SER A 310 -13.96 -30.94 -14.46
N SER A 311 -13.34 -31.65 -15.43
CA SER A 311 -14.06 -32.59 -16.30
C SER A 311 -14.64 -33.79 -15.53
N ALA A 312 -14.18 -34.07 -14.31
CA ALA A 312 -14.77 -35.14 -13.48
C ALA A 312 -16.16 -34.76 -12.93
N LEU A 313 -16.56 -33.49 -13.01
CA LEU A 313 -17.90 -33.04 -12.63
C LEU A 313 -18.95 -33.25 -13.73
N GLU A 314 -18.55 -33.69 -14.93
CA GLU A 314 -19.48 -33.92 -16.06
C GLU A 314 -20.31 -35.21 -15.87
N SER A 315 -19.67 -36.29 -15.43
CA SER A 315 -20.36 -37.56 -15.16
C SER A 315 -19.59 -38.46 -14.18
N GLN A 316 -20.27 -39.40 -13.54
CA GLN A 316 -19.61 -40.45 -12.73
C GLN A 316 -18.65 -41.29 -13.59
N ALA A 317 -18.99 -41.53 -14.86
CA ALA A 317 -18.14 -42.29 -15.77
C ALA A 317 -16.81 -41.57 -16.03
N ASP A 318 -16.84 -40.26 -16.23
CA ASP A 318 -15.65 -39.42 -16.40
C ASP A 318 -14.82 -39.32 -15.12
N CYS A 319 -15.47 -39.19 -13.97
CA CYS A 319 -14.80 -39.27 -12.67
C CYS A 319 -14.04 -40.60 -12.51
N ASN A 320 -14.72 -41.73 -12.75
CA ASN A 320 -14.11 -43.06 -12.66
C ASN A 320 -12.95 -43.23 -13.65
N ARG A 321 -13.14 -42.81 -14.90
CA ARG A 321 -12.12 -42.87 -15.97
C ARG A 321 -10.86 -42.07 -15.62
N LEU A 322 -11.04 -40.96 -14.90
CA LEU A 322 -9.95 -40.07 -14.52
C LEU A 322 -9.20 -40.55 -13.27
N PHE A 323 -9.93 -40.92 -12.21
CA PHE A 323 -9.35 -41.20 -10.89
C PHE A 323 -8.91 -42.65 -10.70
N LEU A 324 -9.61 -43.64 -11.27
CA LEU A 324 -9.37 -45.05 -10.95
C LEU A 324 -8.18 -45.64 -11.72
N ASN A 325 -7.57 -46.70 -11.17
CA ASN A 325 -6.52 -47.44 -11.85
C ASN A 325 -7.02 -48.11 -13.12
N LYS A 326 -6.16 -48.14 -14.15
CA LYS A 326 -6.44 -48.83 -15.42
C LYS A 326 -5.82 -50.22 -15.51
N ILE A 327 -4.67 -50.41 -14.85
CA ILE A 327 -3.85 -51.65 -14.94
C ILE A 327 -3.98 -52.46 -13.65
N GLY A 328 -3.76 -51.83 -12.48
CA GLY A 328 -3.84 -52.49 -11.17
C GLY A 328 -5.28 -52.67 -10.68
N ASP A 329 -5.47 -52.59 -9.36
CA ASP A 329 -6.80 -52.68 -8.72
C ASP A 329 -7.71 -51.53 -9.20
N LYS A 330 -8.60 -51.86 -10.15
CA LYS A 330 -9.48 -50.93 -10.86
C LYS A 330 -10.51 -50.25 -9.95
N ALA A 331 -10.71 -50.74 -8.72
CA ALA A 331 -11.57 -50.09 -7.74
C ALA A 331 -10.86 -49.00 -6.93
N LYS A 332 -9.52 -48.92 -7.01
CA LYS A 332 -8.72 -47.94 -6.25
C LYS A 332 -8.34 -46.72 -7.08
N VAL A 333 -8.24 -45.58 -6.38
CA VAL A 333 -7.73 -44.33 -6.94
C VAL A 333 -6.25 -44.48 -7.30
N ASN A 334 -5.88 -43.94 -8.46
CA ASN A 334 -4.54 -44.01 -9.02
C ASN A 334 -3.59 -43.01 -8.33
N ALA A 335 -2.58 -43.55 -7.63
CA ALA A 335 -1.62 -42.74 -6.88
C ALA A 335 -0.78 -41.81 -7.78
N GLN A 336 -0.40 -42.24 -8.98
CA GLN A 336 0.36 -41.43 -9.93
C GLN A 336 -0.51 -40.27 -10.47
N PHE A 337 -1.80 -40.53 -10.71
CA PHE A 337 -2.75 -39.48 -11.05
C PHE A 337 -2.84 -38.45 -9.92
N CYS A 338 -2.96 -38.90 -8.68
CA CYS A 338 -3.03 -38.00 -7.53
C CYS A 338 -1.76 -37.15 -7.39
N ASP A 339 -0.59 -37.77 -7.55
CA ASP A 339 0.70 -37.08 -7.41
C ASP A 339 0.91 -35.97 -8.44
N ALA A 340 0.37 -36.17 -9.65
CA ALA A 340 0.49 -35.23 -10.76
C ALA A 340 -0.53 -34.07 -10.72
N ASN A 341 -1.64 -34.20 -9.99
CA ASN A 341 -2.77 -33.25 -10.09
C ASN A 341 -3.12 -32.53 -8.78
N PHE A 342 -2.79 -33.10 -7.61
CA PHE A 342 -3.16 -32.52 -6.32
C PHE A 342 -1.99 -31.86 -5.59
N THR A 343 -2.32 -30.85 -4.80
CA THR A 343 -1.40 -30.24 -3.85
C THR A 343 -1.09 -31.18 -2.67
N ALA A 344 0.10 -31.05 -2.11
CA ALA A 344 0.46 -31.69 -0.84
C ALA A 344 0.14 -30.81 0.39
N SER A 345 -0.30 -29.56 0.17
CA SER A 345 -0.67 -28.63 1.23
C SER A 345 -2.06 -28.94 1.76
N MET A 346 -2.22 -29.06 3.07
CA MET A 346 -3.54 -29.26 3.70
C MET A 346 -4.24 -27.92 3.98
N SER A 347 -3.46 -26.84 4.13
CA SER A 347 -3.94 -25.47 4.21
C SER A 347 -3.98 -24.82 2.83
N GLY A 348 -4.89 -23.88 2.63
CA GLY A 348 -5.05 -23.18 1.36
C GLY A 348 -5.77 -21.84 1.52
N ALA A 349 -6.05 -21.18 0.39
CA ALA A 349 -6.76 -19.91 0.37
C ALA A 349 -8.29 -20.06 0.29
N LEU A 350 -8.77 -21.24 -0.12
CA LEU A 350 -10.17 -21.62 -0.38
C LEU A 350 -10.52 -22.89 0.41
N PHE A 351 -11.31 -23.81 -0.18
CA PHE A 351 -11.77 -25.06 0.43
C PHE A 351 -10.67 -26.12 0.49
N SER A 352 -9.61 -25.85 1.25
CA SER A 352 -8.54 -26.81 1.53
C SER A 352 -9.02 -27.91 2.46
N ILE A 353 -8.21 -28.97 2.62
CA ILE A 353 -8.56 -30.08 3.52
C ILE A 353 -8.84 -29.61 4.95
N GLU A 354 -8.06 -28.65 5.47
CA GLU A 354 -8.32 -28.04 6.78
C GLU A 354 -9.71 -27.37 6.88
N VAL A 355 -10.16 -26.69 5.81
CA VAL A 355 -11.50 -26.08 5.76
C VAL A 355 -12.58 -27.16 5.70
N ILE A 356 -12.34 -28.25 4.96
CA ILE A 356 -13.28 -29.39 4.91
C ILE A 356 -13.38 -30.07 6.28
N GLN A 357 -12.26 -30.24 6.99
CA GLN A 357 -12.26 -30.75 8.37
C GLN A 357 -13.06 -29.84 9.31
N ALA A 358 -12.90 -28.51 9.18
CA ALA A 358 -13.66 -27.55 9.96
C ALA A 358 -15.16 -27.54 9.63
N LEU A 359 -15.55 -27.77 8.38
CA LEU A 359 -16.97 -27.88 8.00
C LEU A 359 -17.64 -29.16 8.51
N MET A 360 -16.85 -30.22 8.71
CA MET A 360 -17.34 -31.51 9.20
C MET A 360 -17.33 -31.62 10.72
N SER A 361 -16.60 -30.76 11.43
CA SER A 361 -16.66 -30.74 12.89
C SER A 361 -18.00 -30.12 13.34
N LEU A 362 -18.56 -30.62 14.45
CA LEU A 362 -19.81 -30.11 15.05
C LEU A 362 -19.72 -28.63 15.49
N GLN A 363 -18.53 -28.03 15.41
CA GLN A 363 -18.27 -26.61 15.63
C GLN A 363 -18.23 -25.88 14.28
N SER A 364 -19.39 -25.76 13.63
CA SER A 364 -19.56 -25.11 12.31
C SER A 364 -19.11 -23.63 12.22
N SER A 365 -18.65 -23.05 13.34
CA SER A 365 -18.22 -21.65 13.49
C SER A 365 -16.75 -21.39 13.12
N GLN A 366 -16.10 -22.26 12.33
CA GLN A 366 -14.63 -22.19 12.16
C GLN A 366 -14.11 -22.21 10.71
N ALA A 367 -14.98 -22.38 9.71
CA ALA A 367 -14.53 -22.56 8.33
C ALA A 367 -14.41 -21.25 7.54
N ILE A 368 -13.75 -20.22 8.10
CA ILE A 368 -13.42 -18.99 7.33
C ILE A 368 -12.20 -19.26 6.45
N THR A 369 -12.33 -19.00 5.16
CA THR A 369 -11.22 -19.11 4.20
C THR A 369 -10.35 -17.85 4.22
N LYS A 370 -9.08 -17.97 3.84
CA LYS A 370 -8.17 -16.80 3.78
C LYS A 370 -8.66 -15.73 2.80
N ILE A 371 -9.36 -16.14 1.73
CA ILE A 371 -9.98 -15.19 0.80
C ILE A 371 -11.12 -14.42 1.49
N GLU A 372 -11.99 -15.08 2.25
CA GLU A 372 -13.02 -14.39 3.05
C GLU A 372 -12.40 -13.40 4.05
N GLU A 373 -11.35 -13.81 4.78
CA GLU A 373 -10.61 -12.90 5.69
C GLU A 373 -10.12 -11.65 4.96
N ARG A 374 -9.63 -11.82 3.73
CA ARG A 374 -9.11 -10.69 2.96
C ARG A 374 -10.21 -9.80 2.39
N MET A 375 -11.29 -10.39 1.90
CA MET A 375 -12.45 -9.64 1.43
C MET A 375 -13.07 -8.83 2.58
N PHE A 376 -13.12 -9.41 3.79
CA PHE A 376 -13.49 -8.67 5.00
C PHE A 376 -12.56 -7.48 5.25
N ALA A 377 -11.24 -7.69 5.19
CA ALA A 377 -10.29 -6.60 5.38
C ALA A 377 -10.43 -5.48 4.33
N TRP A 378 -10.76 -5.81 3.08
CA TRP A 378 -11.07 -4.83 2.05
C TRP A 378 -12.38 -4.08 2.30
N LEU A 379 -13.43 -4.76 2.78
CA LEU A 379 -14.68 -4.11 3.19
C LEU A 379 -14.43 -3.13 4.34
N MET A 380 -13.72 -3.54 5.38
CA MET A 380 -13.42 -2.67 6.53
C MET A 380 -12.52 -1.49 6.15
N ALA A 381 -11.53 -1.70 5.29
CA ALA A 381 -10.73 -0.60 4.75
C ALA A 381 -11.57 0.38 3.90
N SER A 382 -12.56 -0.13 3.15
CA SER A 382 -13.51 0.68 2.37
C SER A 382 -14.50 1.45 3.25
N LEU A 383 -14.73 1.00 4.48
CA LEU A 383 -15.42 1.74 5.54
C LEU A 383 -14.50 2.69 6.32
N THR A 384 -13.28 2.90 5.82
CA THR A 384 -12.24 3.78 6.37
C THR A 384 -11.63 3.34 7.70
N VAL A 385 -11.86 2.09 8.12
CA VAL A 385 -11.20 1.54 9.31
C VAL A 385 -9.68 1.54 9.11
N GLN A 386 -8.97 1.91 10.17
CA GLN A 386 -7.51 2.01 10.12
C GLN A 386 -6.87 0.62 9.85
N PRO A 387 -6.01 0.47 8.83
CA PRO A 387 -5.38 -0.82 8.50
C PRO A 387 -4.74 -1.59 9.64
N THR A 388 -4.12 -0.89 10.59
CA THR A 388 -3.45 -1.49 11.77
C THR A 388 -4.42 -2.02 12.82
N ASP A 389 -5.69 -1.64 12.73
CA ASP A 389 -6.73 -2.01 13.69
C ASP A 389 -7.71 -3.04 13.11
N ILE A 390 -7.77 -3.21 11.77
CA ILE A 390 -8.64 -4.19 11.09
C ILE A 390 -8.42 -5.63 11.60
N THR A 391 -7.17 -6.04 11.81
CA THR A 391 -6.84 -7.40 12.29
C THR A 391 -7.20 -7.64 13.75
N LYS A 392 -7.64 -6.61 14.48
CA LYS A 392 -8.05 -6.68 15.89
C LYS A 392 -9.57 -6.73 16.05
N LEU A 393 -10.32 -6.55 14.96
CA LEU A 393 -11.77 -6.52 15.00
C LEU A 393 -12.32 -7.90 15.34
N THR A 394 -13.24 -7.90 16.29
CA THR A 394 -13.99 -9.04 16.80
C THR A 394 -15.48 -8.72 16.77
N HIS A 395 -16.32 -9.68 17.14
CA HIS A 395 -17.76 -9.47 17.28
C HIS A 395 -18.16 -8.24 18.11
N LYS A 396 -17.39 -7.92 19.16
CA LYS A 396 -17.70 -6.83 20.09
C LYS A 396 -17.57 -5.45 19.45
N ASP A 397 -16.82 -5.36 18.36
CA ASP A 397 -16.60 -4.11 17.63
C ASP A 397 -17.73 -3.81 16.64
N PHE A 398 -18.78 -4.65 16.56
CA PHE A 398 -19.91 -4.46 15.66
C PHE A 398 -21.22 -4.28 16.43
N ARG A 399 -21.94 -3.19 16.12
CA ARG A 399 -23.27 -2.88 16.64
C ARG A 399 -24.32 -3.18 15.59
N GLN A 400 -25.36 -3.92 15.98
CA GLN A 400 -26.50 -4.25 15.11
C GLN A 400 -27.75 -3.50 15.56
N LEU A 401 -28.30 -2.67 14.68
CA LEU A 401 -29.59 -2.02 14.90
C LEU A 401 -30.71 -2.97 14.52
N LYS A 402 -31.46 -3.45 15.53
CA LYS A 402 -32.56 -4.40 15.34
C LYS A 402 -33.92 -3.69 15.35
N VAL A 403 -34.73 -3.95 14.34
CA VAL A 403 -36.14 -3.51 14.26
C VAL A 403 -37.01 -4.76 14.13
N GLY A 404 -37.94 -4.96 15.07
CA GLY A 404 -38.77 -6.18 15.11
C GLY A 404 -37.95 -7.48 15.25
N GLY A 405 -36.83 -7.43 15.99
CA GLY A 405 -35.93 -8.58 16.20
C GLY A 405 -34.95 -8.87 15.06
N ARG A 406 -35.11 -8.26 13.87
CA ARG A 406 -34.22 -8.43 12.72
C ARG A 406 -33.19 -7.31 12.65
N ALA A 407 -31.91 -7.66 12.42
CA ALA A 407 -30.85 -6.68 12.19
C ALA A 407 -31.09 -5.95 10.86
N THR A 408 -31.30 -4.64 10.91
CA THR A 408 -31.55 -3.77 9.75
C THR A 408 -30.31 -3.02 9.31
N HIS A 409 -29.45 -2.66 10.26
CA HIS A 409 -28.19 -1.97 10.00
C HIS A 409 -27.08 -2.53 10.87
N ILE A 410 -25.85 -2.41 10.38
CA ILE A 410 -24.62 -2.78 11.07
C ILE A 410 -23.63 -1.62 11.02
N GLU A 411 -23.00 -1.35 12.16
CA GLU A 411 -21.95 -0.34 12.33
C GLU A 411 -20.74 -0.99 13.01
N CYS A 412 -19.54 -0.58 12.63
CA CYS A 412 -18.32 -0.96 13.35
C CYS A 412 -17.90 0.20 14.26
N GLU A 413 -17.77 -0.06 15.56
CA GLU A 413 -17.18 0.85 16.53
C GLU A 413 -15.89 0.23 17.07
N TYR A 414 -14.76 0.88 16.83
CA TYR A 414 -13.45 0.33 17.18
C TYR A 414 -12.55 1.37 17.87
N PHE A 415 -11.65 0.89 18.72
CA PHE A 415 -10.66 1.75 19.36
C PHE A 415 -9.48 2.03 18.43
N LYS A 416 -9.35 3.29 17.97
CA LYS A 416 -8.26 3.70 17.09
C LYS A 416 -6.99 3.99 17.90
N GLY A 417 -6.10 3.01 17.98
CA GLY A 417 -4.95 3.02 18.92
C GLY A 417 -4.05 4.26 18.83
N ARG A 418 -3.81 4.79 17.63
CA ARG A 418 -2.96 5.99 17.43
C ARG A 418 -3.61 7.30 17.87
N ALA A 419 -4.93 7.38 17.83
CA ALA A 419 -5.70 8.56 18.24
C ALA A 419 -6.21 8.44 19.69
N ARG A 420 -6.20 7.21 20.26
CA ARG A 420 -6.73 6.88 21.59
C ARG A 420 -8.21 7.25 21.77
N VAL A 421 -9.00 7.11 20.70
CA VAL A 421 -10.43 7.46 20.65
C VAL A 421 -11.20 6.35 19.95
N PHE A 422 -12.44 6.12 20.38
CA PHE A 422 -13.38 5.23 19.69
C PHE A 422 -13.91 5.89 18.42
N HIS A 423 -13.95 5.13 17.35
CA HIS A 423 -14.40 5.60 16.05
C HIS A 423 -15.50 4.69 15.52
N THR A 424 -16.57 5.28 15.01
CA THR A 424 -17.72 4.56 14.45
C THR A 424 -17.78 4.77 12.95
N THR A 425 -17.85 3.69 12.20
CA THR A 425 -17.99 3.74 10.74
C THR A 425 -19.38 4.22 10.32
N ARG A 426 -19.56 4.49 9.02
CA ARG A 426 -20.91 4.63 8.47
C ARG A 426 -21.76 3.38 8.70
N SER A 427 -23.07 3.60 8.83
CA SER A 427 -24.06 2.54 8.91
C SER A 427 -24.24 1.84 7.58
N LEU A 428 -24.21 0.51 7.58
CA LEU A 428 -24.55 -0.29 6.41
C LEU A 428 -25.89 -0.95 6.62
N SER A 429 -26.80 -0.79 5.66
CA SER A 429 -28.07 -1.53 5.64
C SER A 429 -27.78 -3.01 5.35
N THR A 430 -28.38 -3.91 6.12
CA THR A 430 -28.26 -5.37 5.92
C THR A 430 -28.92 -5.84 4.63
N ARG A 431 -29.64 -4.96 3.91
CA ARG A 431 -30.18 -5.21 2.57
C ARG A 431 -29.15 -4.97 1.45
N THR A 432 -28.07 -4.25 1.74
CA THR A 432 -26.96 -4.06 0.80
C THR A 432 -26.06 -5.30 0.82
N PRO A 433 -25.40 -5.65 -0.30
CA PRO A 433 -24.45 -6.75 -0.33
C PRO A 433 -23.39 -6.63 0.77
N GLU A 434 -22.87 -5.43 1.02
CA GLU A 434 -21.86 -5.18 2.05
C GLU A 434 -22.37 -5.47 3.46
N GLY A 435 -23.57 -4.99 3.79
CA GLY A 435 -24.20 -5.26 5.09
C GLY A 435 -24.55 -6.74 5.27
N GLN A 436 -25.04 -7.40 4.21
CA GLN A 436 -25.34 -8.83 4.22
C GLN A 436 -24.06 -9.67 4.40
N ALA A 437 -22.99 -9.33 3.69
CA ALA A 437 -21.70 -10.03 3.79
C ALA A 437 -21.15 -9.96 5.22
N LEU A 438 -21.14 -8.78 5.84
CA LEU A 438 -20.68 -8.63 7.23
C LEU A 438 -21.54 -9.43 8.21
N LEU A 439 -22.88 -9.34 8.09
CA LEU A 439 -23.79 -10.05 8.99
C LEU A 439 -23.61 -11.58 8.88
N THR A 440 -23.43 -12.08 7.66
CA THR A 440 -23.28 -13.51 7.40
C THR A 440 -21.93 -14.02 7.87
N LEU A 441 -20.85 -13.23 7.68
CA LEU A 441 -19.52 -13.56 8.18
C LEU A 441 -19.48 -13.58 9.71
N MET A 442 -20.13 -12.60 10.37
CA MET A 442 -20.30 -12.60 11.82
C MET A 442 -21.01 -13.86 12.30
N ALA A 443 -22.07 -14.31 11.62
CA ALA A 443 -22.75 -15.54 12.02
C ALA A 443 -21.85 -16.80 11.97
N GLN A 444 -20.72 -16.75 11.25
CA GLN A 444 -19.78 -17.86 11.15
C GLN A 444 -18.64 -17.81 12.15
N GLN A 445 -18.34 -16.69 12.81
CA GLN A 445 -17.14 -16.55 13.62
C GLN A 445 -17.44 -16.70 15.11
N ASP A 446 -16.53 -17.34 15.84
CA ASP A 446 -16.63 -17.46 17.31
C ASP A 446 -16.55 -16.08 18.00
N GLU A 447 -17.31 -15.91 19.08
CA GLU A 447 -17.28 -14.67 19.87
C GLU A 447 -15.87 -14.41 20.44
N GLY A 448 -15.27 -13.30 20.03
CA GLY A 448 -13.94 -12.86 20.48
C GLY A 448 -12.78 -13.28 19.58
N ALA A 449 -13.00 -14.12 18.57
CA ALA A 449 -11.99 -14.40 17.56
C ALA A 449 -11.86 -13.23 16.57
N PRO A 450 -10.64 -12.89 16.11
CA PRO A 450 -10.44 -11.87 15.09
C PRO A 450 -10.94 -12.35 13.73
N PHE A 451 -11.53 -11.46 12.92
CA PHE A 451 -12.08 -11.82 11.60
C PHE A 451 -11.03 -11.99 10.49
N CYS A 452 -9.82 -11.48 10.68
CA CYS A 452 -8.78 -11.60 9.67
C CYS A 452 -7.38 -11.52 10.27
N SER A 453 -6.45 -12.21 9.62
CA SER A 453 -5.02 -12.17 9.93
C SER A 453 -4.26 -11.18 9.04
N LYS A 454 -3.05 -10.78 9.48
CA LYS A 454 -2.19 -9.91 8.67
C LYS A 454 -1.56 -10.74 7.54
N THR A 455 -1.81 -10.35 6.30
CA THR A 455 -1.18 -11.00 5.13
C THR A 455 -0.83 -9.99 4.05
N ASP A 456 0.41 -10.07 3.58
CA ASP A 456 0.87 -9.35 2.39
C ASP A 456 0.60 -10.20 1.15
N ILE A 457 0.05 -9.57 0.11
CA ILE A 457 -0.32 -10.26 -1.13
C ILE A 457 0.77 -10.05 -2.16
N VAL A 458 1.50 -11.12 -2.47
CA VAL A 458 2.48 -11.14 -3.57
C VAL A 458 1.74 -11.47 -4.87
N ILE A 459 2.03 -10.70 -5.93
CA ILE A 459 1.41 -10.91 -7.25
C ILE A 459 2.09 -12.09 -7.94
N THR A 460 1.32 -13.17 -8.12
CA THR A 460 1.71 -14.34 -8.91
C THR A 460 0.46 -15.04 -9.43
N ASN A 461 0.55 -15.57 -10.65
CA ASN A 461 -0.49 -16.36 -11.30
C ASN A 461 -0.49 -17.84 -10.87
N ASN A 462 0.38 -18.26 -9.95
CA ASN A 462 0.39 -19.62 -9.44
C ASN A 462 -0.92 -19.89 -8.67
N ILE A 463 -1.72 -20.85 -9.14
CA ILE A 463 -3.03 -21.20 -8.57
C ILE A 463 -3.01 -21.54 -7.09
N GLN A 464 -1.87 -22.01 -6.55
CA GLN A 464 -1.71 -22.35 -5.14
C GLN A 464 -1.37 -21.14 -4.26
N SER A 465 -0.96 -20.03 -4.87
CA SER A 465 -0.74 -18.78 -4.17
C SER A 465 -2.07 -18.08 -3.89
N PHE A 466 -2.12 -17.23 -2.87
CA PHE A 466 -3.31 -16.44 -2.57
C PHE A 466 -3.82 -15.64 -3.78
N ALA A 467 -2.92 -14.93 -4.47
CA ALA A 467 -3.29 -14.11 -5.62
C ALA A 467 -3.80 -14.98 -6.79
N GLY A 468 -3.10 -16.08 -7.11
CA GLY A 468 -3.53 -16.97 -8.18
C GLY A 468 -4.83 -17.71 -7.87
N SER A 469 -5.05 -18.17 -6.63
CA SER A 469 -6.35 -18.74 -6.21
C SER A 469 -7.47 -17.71 -6.31
N THR A 470 -7.21 -16.46 -5.91
CA THR A 470 -8.19 -15.37 -6.03
C THR A 470 -8.52 -15.11 -7.50
N ASN A 471 -7.51 -15.02 -8.36
CA ASN A 471 -7.69 -14.82 -9.79
C ASN A 471 -8.52 -15.94 -10.43
N ALA A 472 -8.18 -17.20 -10.14
CA ALA A 472 -8.91 -18.35 -10.67
C ALA A 472 -10.35 -18.43 -10.12
N LEU A 473 -10.57 -18.04 -8.85
CA LEU A 473 -11.92 -17.93 -8.29
C LEU A 473 -12.75 -16.88 -9.01
N LEU A 474 -12.21 -15.67 -9.22
CA LEU A 474 -12.92 -14.58 -9.89
C LEU A 474 -13.25 -14.91 -11.36
N GLN A 475 -12.48 -15.79 -11.99
CA GLN A 475 -12.70 -16.29 -13.35
C GLN A 475 -13.57 -17.56 -13.40
N SER A 476 -13.93 -18.17 -12.27
CA SER A 476 -14.79 -19.35 -12.27
C SER A 476 -16.20 -18.99 -12.74
N SER A 477 -16.87 -19.94 -13.39
CA SER A 477 -18.14 -19.68 -14.07
C SER A 477 -19.21 -19.12 -13.14
N GLY A 478 -19.44 -19.77 -12.00
CA GLY A 478 -20.42 -19.35 -10.99
C GLY A 478 -20.07 -18.01 -10.34
N MET A 479 -18.82 -17.83 -9.90
CA MET A 479 -18.40 -16.60 -9.24
C MET A 479 -18.43 -15.40 -10.18
N SER A 480 -17.93 -15.54 -11.40
CA SER A 480 -17.93 -14.48 -12.41
C SER A 480 -19.35 -14.06 -12.76
N ALA A 481 -20.27 -15.02 -12.95
CA ALA A 481 -21.69 -14.74 -13.20
C ALA A 481 -22.33 -13.96 -12.03
N SER A 482 -22.15 -14.41 -10.79
CA SER A 482 -22.65 -13.71 -9.61
C SER A 482 -22.10 -12.28 -9.49
N LEU A 483 -20.80 -12.10 -9.73
CA LEU A 483 -20.18 -10.78 -9.71
C LEU A 483 -20.72 -9.86 -10.81
N GLN A 484 -20.93 -10.36 -12.02
CA GLN A 484 -21.51 -9.59 -13.13
C GLN A 484 -22.94 -9.15 -12.83
N VAL A 485 -23.76 -10.05 -12.30
CA VAL A 485 -25.14 -9.75 -11.87
C VAL A 485 -25.14 -8.69 -10.78
N ALA A 486 -24.28 -8.82 -9.77
CA ALA A 486 -24.16 -7.86 -8.68
C ALA A 486 -23.77 -6.47 -9.18
N HIS A 487 -22.76 -6.37 -10.04
CA HIS A 487 -22.30 -5.10 -10.61
C HIS A 487 -23.37 -4.45 -11.50
N THR A 488 -24.04 -5.23 -12.34
CA THR A 488 -25.13 -4.74 -13.20
C THR A 488 -26.30 -4.21 -12.36
N LYS A 489 -26.70 -4.94 -11.31
CA LYS A 489 -27.79 -4.54 -10.40
C LYS A 489 -27.51 -3.21 -9.70
N GLN A 490 -26.26 -2.94 -9.35
CA GLN A 490 -25.82 -1.68 -8.72
C GLN A 490 -25.41 -0.60 -9.74
N GLN A 491 -25.58 -0.86 -11.05
CA GLN A 491 -25.16 0.04 -12.14
C GLN A 491 -23.68 0.45 -12.05
N LEU A 492 -22.83 -0.47 -11.59
CA LEU A 492 -21.39 -0.27 -11.49
C LEU A 492 -20.68 -0.98 -12.64
N PRO A 493 -19.63 -0.37 -13.24
CA PRO A 493 -18.80 -1.07 -14.20
C PRO A 493 -18.13 -2.28 -13.54
N TYR A 494 -17.92 -3.37 -14.29
CA TYR A 494 -17.24 -4.60 -13.84
C TYR A 494 -15.72 -4.37 -13.68
N LEU A 495 -15.36 -3.38 -12.88
CA LEU A 495 -14.06 -2.71 -12.89
C LEU A 495 -13.01 -3.48 -12.10
N MET A 496 -13.26 -3.68 -10.80
CA MET A 496 -12.27 -4.26 -9.91
C MET A 496 -12.00 -5.75 -10.18
N PRO A 497 -13.01 -6.60 -10.48
CA PRO A 497 -12.74 -7.98 -10.89
C PRO A 497 -11.84 -8.05 -12.13
N SER A 498 -12.15 -7.26 -13.17
CA SER A 498 -11.36 -7.21 -14.41
C SER A 498 -9.93 -6.74 -14.16
N ALA A 499 -9.76 -5.66 -13.40
CA ALA A 499 -8.44 -5.09 -13.09
C ALA A 499 -7.56 -6.07 -12.29
N LEU A 500 -8.14 -6.75 -11.30
CA LEU A 500 -7.43 -7.78 -10.52
C LEU A 500 -7.05 -8.98 -11.39
N CYS A 501 -7.97 -9.46 -12.22
CA CYS A 501 -7.70 -10.61 -13.09
C CYS A 501 -6.61 -10.32 -14.12
N ALA A 502 -6.67 -9.16 -14.79
CA ALA A 502 -5.65 -8.74 -15.75
C ALA A 502 -4.28 -8.54 -15.07
N LEU A 503 -4.25 -7.87 -13.91
CA LEU A 503 -3.01 -7.65 -13.15
C LEU A 503 -2.36 -8.97 -12.72
N ILE A 504 -3.13 -9.90 -12.16
CA ILE A 504 -2.57 -11.15 -11.63
C ILE A 504 -2.15 -12.10 -12.77
N SER A 505 -2.92 -12.11 -13.87
CA SER A 505 -2.64 -13.01 -14.99
C SER A 505 -1.44 -12.55 -15.80
N ASN A 506 -1.31 -11.24 -16.04
CA ASN A 506 -0.36 -10.68 -17.00
C ASN A 506 0.78 -9.87 -16.36
N GLY A 507 0.67 -9.45 -15.09
CA GLY A 507 1.66 -8.59 -14.44
C GLY A 507 2.99 -9.29 -14.14
N VAL A 508 4.08 -8.71 -14.65
CA VAL A 508 5.45 -9.22 -14.47
C VAL A 508 6.18 -8.39 -13.41
N SER A 509 6.63 -9.07 -12.36
CA SER A 509 7.33 -8.50 -11.21
C SER A 509 8.64 -9.23 -10.94
N THR A 510 9.49 -8.66 -10.08
CA THR A 510 10.81 -9.26 -9.77
C THR A 510 10.73 -10.62 -9.08
N ASN A 511 9.56 -10.95 -8.51
CA ASN A 511 9.30 -12.20 -7.82
C ASN A 511 8.67 -13.28 -8.72
N ASN A 512 8.10 -12.90 -9.87
CA ASN A 512 7.42 -13.83 -10.77
C ASN A 512 8.04 -13.90 -12.18
N CYS A 513 9.03 -13.06 -12.49
CA CYS A 513 9.76 -13.12 -13.76
C CYS A 513 10.50 -14.47 -13.92
N SER A 514 10.55 -15.00 -15.13
CA SER A 514 11.14 -16.31 -15.43
C SER A 514 12.53 -16.53 -14.80
N ASN A 515 12.75 -17.72 -14.20
CA ASN A 515 14.02 -18.14 -13.56
C ASN A 515 14.49 -17.32 -12.33
N THR A 516 13.59 -17.00 -11.40
CA THR A 516 13.91 -16.32 -10.13
C THR A 516 14.90 -17.03 -9.21
N LYS A 517 15.26 -18.30 -9.41
CA LYS A 517 16.21 -19.01 -8.51
C LYS A 517 17.67 -18.77 -8.84
N ASN A 518 18.00 -18.47 -10.10
CA ASN A 518 19.39 -18.42 -10.59
C ASN A 518 19.85 -17.02 -11.03
N ILE A 519 18.94 -16.04 -11.07
CA ILE A 519 19.21 -14.71 -11.61
C ILE A 519 19.34 -13.70 -10.45
N PRO A 520 20.39 -12.85 -10.39
CA PRO A 520 20.51 -11.78 -9.40
C PRO A 520 19.35 -10.76 -9.48
N ILE A 521 19.02 -10.11 -8.36
CA ILE A 521 17.90 -9.14 -8.27
C ILE A 521 18.05 -8.00 -9.29
N ALA A 522 19.26 -7.52 -9.52
CA ALA A 522 19.52 -6.44 -10.48
C ALA A 522 19.11 -6.82 -11.91
N GLU A 523 19.41 -8.04 -12.32
CA GLU A 523 19.07 -8.55 -13.64
C GLU A 523 17.56 -8.83 -13.76
N ARG A 524 16.91 -9.31 -12.68
CA ARG A 524 15.44 -9.41 -12.65
C ARG A 524 14.75 -8.07 -12.83
N LYS A 525 15.25 -7.01 -12.21
CA LYS A 525 14.72 -5.65 -12.41
C LYS A 525 14.82 -5.22 -13.87
N LYS A 526 15.93 -5.54 -14.54
CA LYS A 526 16.10 -5.28 -15.96
C LYS A 526 15.08 -6.05 -16.81
N LEU A 527 14.89 -7.34 -16.55
CA LEU A 527 13.88 -8.16 -17.23
C LEU A 527 12.46 -7.63 -17.04
N VAL A 528 12.11 -7.20 -15.83
CA VAL A 528 10.80 -6.59 -15.55
C VAL A 528 10.63 -5.29 -16.34
N SER A 529 11.65 -4.41 -16.36
CA SER A 529 11.58 -3.15 -17.13
C SER A 529 11.47 -3.35 -18.63
N GLN A 530 11.94 -4.50 -19.15
CA GLN A 530 11.86 -4.88 -20.56
C GLN A 530 10.59 -5.68 -20.88
N SER A 531 9.79 -6.04 -19.88
CA SER A 531 8.54 -6.78 -20.07
C SER A 531 7.44 -5.86 -20.63
N GLN A 532 6.46 -6.46 -21.31
CA GLN A 532 5.32 -5.72 -21.86
C GLN A 532 4.31 -5.26 -20.78
N SER A 533 4.40 -5.81 -19.57
CA SER A 533 3.44 -5.65 -18.48
C SER A 533 4.12 -5.53 -17.11
N PRO A 534 5.05 -4.58 -16.93
CA PRO A 534 5.75 -4.43 -15.66
C PRO A 534 4.78 -4.15 -14.52
N SER A 535 4.97 -4.80 -13.39
CA SER A 535 4.13 -4.64 -12.21
C SER A 535 4.95 -4.58 -10.92
N GLN A 536 4.33 -4.04 -9.88
CA GLN A 536 4.85 -4.11 -8.53
C GLN A 536 4.84 -5.58 -8.04
N ASN A 537 5.63 -5.87 -7.00
CA ASN A 537 5.70 -7.22 -6.41
C ASN A 537 4.44 -7.59 -5.62
N SER A 538 3.73 -6.61 -5.08
CA SER A 538 2.59 -6.80 -4.20
C SER A 538 1.36 -6.05 -4.68
N LEU A 539 0.19 -6.61 -4.38
CA LEU A 539 -1.08 -5.93 -4.60
C LEU A 539 -1.21 -4.71 -3.67
N PHE A 540 -2.05 -3.74 -4.05
CA PHE A 540 -2.32 -2.56 -3.23
C PHE A 540 -2.69 -2.95 -1.77
N GLY A 541 -2.14 -2.20 -0.82
CA GLY A 541 -2.38 -2.43 0.61
C GLY A 541 -3.71 -1.87 1.09
N LEU A 542 -4.13 -2.26 2.30
CA LEU A 542 -5.34 -1.75 2.96
C LEU A 542 -5.31 -0.22 3.14
N GLN A 543 -4.11 0.37 3.24
CA GLN A 543 -3.96 1.82 3.31
C GLN A 543 -4.37 2.51 2.01
N ALA A 544 -4.11 1.90 0.85
CA ALA A 544 -4.52 2.45 -0.45
C ALA A 544 -6.03 2.38 -0.62
N VAL A 545 -6.64 1.26 -0.21
CA VAL A 545 -8.11 1.12 -0.16
C VAL A 545 -8.74 2.18 0.74
N LYS A 546 -8.22 2.33 1.96
CA LYS A 546 -8.69 3.34 2.89
C LYS A 546 -8.56 4.76 2.33
N ASN A 547 -7.40 5.11 1.78
CA ASN A 547 -7.18 6.45 1.23
C ASN A 547 -8.17 6.73 0.09
N SER A 548 -8.35 5.77 -0.84
CA SER A 548 -9.36 5.88 -1.89
C SER A 548 -10.78 5.98 -1.33
N ALA A 549 -11.11 5.28 -0.26
CA ALA A 549 -12.43 5.36 0.37
C ALA A 549 -12.65 6.75 0.98
N VAL A 550 -11.65 7.33 1.64
CA VAL A 550 -11.73 8.72 2.11
C VAL A 550 -11.96 9.65 0.93
N HIS A 551 -11.20 9.53 -0.18
CA HIS A 551 -11.41 10.37 -1.37
C HIS A 551 -12.81 10.19 -1.98
N ALA A 552 -13.35 8.97 -1.97
CA ALA A 552 -14.66 8.64 -2.52
C ALA A 552 -15.83 9.21 -1.71
N PHE A 553 -15.62 9.41 -0.40
CA PHE A 553 -16.67 9.77 0.56
C PHE A 553 -16.39 11.07 1.32
N SER A 554 -15.31 11.80 1.01
CA SER A 554 -15.02 13.14 1.55
C SER A 554 -15.81 14.25 0.85
N ASP A 555 -16.48 13.92 -0.26
CA ASP A 555 -17.19 14.86 -1.12
C ASP A 555 -18.74 14.81 -1.02
N PRO A 556 -19.34 14.95 0.18
CA PRO A 556 -20.73 15.40 0.16
C PRO A 556 -20.92 16.54 1.13
N TYR A 557 -21.04 17.74 0.58
CA TYR A 557 -21.87 18.77 1.21
C TYR A 557 -23.34 18.37 1.06
N THR A 558 -23.74 17.23 1.66
CA THR A 558 -25.13 16.80 1.78
C THR A 558 -25.53 16.74 3.25
N LEU A 559 -26.83 16.82 3.53
CA LEU A 559 -27.39 16.89 4.89
C LEU A 559 -26.97 15.69 5.78
N GLU A 560 -26.75 14.51 5.19
CA GLU A 560 -26.31 13.28 5.88
C GLU A 560 -24.82 13.31 6.30
N TYR A 561 -24.05 14.25 5.76
CA TYR A 561 -22.60 14.36 5.94
C TYR A 561 -22.18 15.51 6.88
N LEU A 562 -23.13 16.13 7.58
CA LEU A 562 -22.84 17.05 8.69
C LEU A 562 -21.98 16.39 9.79
N ILE A 563 -22.06 15.06 9.91
CA ILE A 563 -21.27 14.26 10.85
C ILE A 563 -20.26 13.44 10.06
N ASN A 564 -18.97 13.76 10.22
CA ASN A 564 -17.89 13.01 9.62
C ASN A 564 -17.74 11.63 10.29
N ARG A 565 -17.98 10.57 9.50
CA ARG A 565 -17.84 9.16 9.91
C ARG A 565 -16.57 8.50 9.36
N ASN A 566 -15.67 9.26 8.72
CA ASN A 566 -14.34 8.77 8.35
C ASN A 566 -13.44 8.76 9.59
N SER A 567 -12.43 7.90 9.60
CA SER A 567 -11.49 7.81 10.72
C SER A 567 -10.63 9.07 10.96
N HIS A 568 -10.79 10.14 10.19
CA HIS A 568 -9.99 11.37 10.23
C HIS A 568 -10.87 12.56 10.67
N SER A 569 -10.25 13.68 11.05
CA SER A 569 -11.01 14.91 11.35
C SER A 569 -11.30 15.69 10.06
N ASN A 570 -12.33 16.53 10.06
CA ASN A 570 -12.66 17.43 8.93
C ASN A 570 -11.44 18.25 8.49
N GLN A 571 -10.67 18.77 9.46
CA GLN A 571 -9.45 19.53 9.16
C GLN A 571 -8.41 18.67 8.44
N THR A 572 -8.24 17.41 8.86
CA THR A 572 -7.29 16.47 8.24
C THR A 572 -7.71 16.11 6.82
N GLU A 573 -9.02 15.94 6.58
CA GLU A 573 -9.57 15.67 5.25
C GLU A 573 -9.38 16.86 4.33
N LYS A 574 -9.71 18.06 4.80
CA LYS A 574 -9.50 19.29 4.04
C LYS A 574 -8.03 19.52 3.69
N SER A 575 -7.10 19.27 4.61
CA SER A 575 -5.69 19.55 4.37
C SER A 575 -4.95 18.46 3.57
N ASN A 576 -5.40 17.20 3.64
CA ASN A 576 -4.63 16.07 3.13
C ASN A 576 -5.36 15.21 2.10
N TYR A 577 -6.68 15.28 1.97
CA TYR A 577 -7.48 14.40 1.12
C TYR A 577 -8.35 15.15 0.09
N LEU A 578 -8.64 16.44 0.34
CA LEU A 578 -9.23 17.38 -0.61
C LEU A 578 -8.15 18.24 -1.27
N THR A 579 -7.17 17.57 -1.87
CA THR A 579 -6.01 18.19 -2.55
C THR A 579 -6.05 17.88 -4.05
N GLU A 580 -5.04 18.34 -4.77
CA GLU A 580 -4.83 18.03 -6.20
C GLU A 580 -4.72 16.51 -6.47
N ASP A 581 -4.34 15.71 -5.46
CA ASP A 581 -4.29 14.24 -5.54
C ASP A 581 -5.70 13.60 -5.67
N ASN A 582 -6.77 14.36 -5.46
CA ASN A 582 -8.15 13.94 -5.66
C ASN A 582 -8.74 14.68 -6.87
N GLU A 583 -8.46 14.16 -8.06
CA GLU A 583 -8.93 14.72 -9.33
C GLU A 583 -10.45 14.90 -9.37
N ALA A 584 -11.21 13.98 -8.76
CA ALA A 584 -12.67 14.10 -8.66
C ALA A 584 -13.09 15.32 -7.84
N TRP A 585 -12.41 15.60 -6.73
CA TRP A 585 -12.62 16.80 -5.94
C TRP A 585 -12.27 18.06 -6.72
N VAL A 586 -11.12 18.11 -7.40
CA VAL A 586 -10.72 19.25 -8.22
C VAL A 586 -11.77 19.54 -9.31
N ASN A 587 -12.24 18.50 -9.99
CA ASN A 587 -13.27 18.61 -11.01
C ASN A 587 -14.62 19.08 -10.44
N ASN A 588 -15.03 18.56 -9.28
CA ASN A 588 -16.28 18.96 -8.63
C ASN A 588 -16.20 20.38 -8.06
N ALA A 589 -15.09 20.76 -7.45
CA ALA A 589 -14.85 22.13 -7.00
C ALA A 589 -14.88 23.12 -8.17
N GLY A 590 -14.24 22.78 -9.30
CA GLY A 590 -14.30 23.58 -10.52
C GLY A 590 -15.73 23.70 -11.08
N ARG A 591 -16.50 22.61 -11.07
CA ARG A 591 -17.91 22.62 -11.48
C ARG A 591 -18.78 23.47 -10.56
N ILE A 592 -18.71 23.26 -9.25
CA ILE A 592 -19.48 24.03 -8.26
C ILE A 592 -19.11 25.52 -8.36
N THR A 593 -17.82 25.85 -8.49
CA THR A 593 -17.38 27.23 -8.65
C THR A 593 -17.97 27.84 -9.92
N ARG A 594 -17.99 27.11 -11.04
CA ARG A 594 -18.64 27.57 -12.27
C ARG A 594 -20.14 27.79 -12.06
N GLU A 595 -20.86 26.84 -11.47
CA GLU A 595 -22.30 26.97 -11.21
C GLU A 595 -22.62 28.14 -10.26
N VAL A 596 -21.85 28.32 -9.19
CA VAL A 596 -22.01 29.46 -8.26
C VAL A 596 -21.68 30.77 -8.94
N MET A 597 -20.64 30.84 -9.77
CA MET A 597 -20.32 32.05 -10.51
C MET A 597 -21.39 32.38 -11.55
N LEU A 598 -21.95 31.38 -12.23
CA LEU A 598 -23.09 31.55 -13.13
C LEU A 598 -24.33 32.04 -12.35
N ASP A 599 -24.61 31.47 -11.19
CA ASP A 599 -25.71 31.89 -10.32
C ASP A 599 -25.54 33.34 -9.83
N LEU A 600 -24.34 33.72 -9.40
CA LEU A 600 -24.02 35.09 -9.02
C LEU A 600 -24.16 36.05 -10.21
N ILE A 601 -23.68 35.67 -11.39
CA ILE A 601 -23.83 36.46 -12.62
C ILE A 601 -25.31 36.68 -12.95
N GLN A 602 -26.11 35.63 -12.86
CA GLN A 602 -27.51 35.62 -13.29
C GLN A 602 -28.44 36.30 -12.28
N ASN A 603 -28.20 36.12 -10.98
CA ASN A 603 -29.16 36.50 -9.93
C ASN A 603 -28.69 37.68 -9.06
N VAL A 604 -27.38 37.96 -9.03
CA VAL A 604 -26.80 39.00 -8.14
C VAL A 604 -26.22 40.17 -8.91
N PHE A 605 -25.49 39.91 -9.99
CA PHE A 605 -24.80 40.97 -10.74
C PHE A 605 -25.60 41.57 -11.89
N ASP A 606 -26.75 40.98 -12.25
CA ASP A 606 -27.65 41.38 -13.35
C ASP A 606 -26.89 42.03 -14.52
N LEU A 607 -26.23 41.21 -15.32
CA LEU A 607 -25.48 41.67 -16.49
C LEU A 607 -26.39 42.11 -17.66
N GLY A 608 -27.73 42.11 -17.47
CA GLY A 608 -28.69 42.57 -18.49
C GLY A 608 -28.82 41.66 -19.71
N PHE A 609 -28.46 40.37 -19.60
CA PHE A 609 -28.56 39.43 -20.72
C PHE A 609 -30.02 39.01 -20.97
N GLU A 610 -30.49 39.16 -22.21
CA GLU A 610 -31.74 38.52 -22.64
C GLU A 610 -31.51 37.02 -22.87
N ARG A 611 -32.30 36.16 -22.21
CA ARG A 611 -32.14 34.70 -22.16
C ARG A 611 -32.12 33.99 -23.53
N ASP A 612 -32.68 34.62 -24.56
CA ASP A 612 -32.89 34.00 -25.87
C ASP A 612 -31.82 34.37 -26.91
N ASP A 613 -30.80 35.17 -26.53
CA ASP A 613 -29.68 35.49 -27.42
C ASP A 613 -28.47 34.57 -27.16
N ASP A 614 -28.56 33.34 -27.68
CA ASP A 614 -27.48 32.35 -27.69
C ASP A 614 -26.15 32.92 -28.23
N ALA A 615 -26.20 33.94 -29.10
CA ALA A 615 -25.00 34.57 -29.66
C ALA A 615 -24.29 35.45 -28.63
N GLN A 616 -25.02 36.17 -27.77
CA GLN A 616 -24.43 36.94 -26.67
C GLN A 616 -23.80 36.03 -25.61
N LEU A 617 -24.48 34.95 -25.22
CA LEU A 617 -23.95 33.99 -24.26
C LEU A 617 -22.67 33.31 -24.80
N THR A 618 -22.68 32.94 -26.08
CA THR A 618 -21.51 32.35 -26.76
C THR A 618 -20.34 33.35 -26.80
N ARG A 619 -20.60 34.62 -27.12
CA ARG A 619 -19.57 35.69 -27.12
C ARG A 619 -18.96 35.89 -25.75
N PHE A 620 -19.77 36.04 -24.71
CA PHE A 620 -19.28 36.19 -23.33
C PHE A 620 -18.43 35.00 -22.91
N ASN A 621 -18.91 33.77 -23.11
CA ASN A 621 -18.16 32.56 -22.78
C ASN A 621 -16.84 32.48 -23.56
N SER A 622 -16.84 32.88 -24.84
CA SER A 622 -15.62 32.91 -25.66
C SER A 622 -14.61 33.95 -25.18
N GLU A 623 -15.06 35.14 -24.77
CA GLU A 623 -14.19 36.18 -24.21
C GLU A 623 -13.64 35.77 -22.83
N PHE A 624 -14.51 35.25 -21.96
CA PHE A 624 -14.10 34.75 -20.64
C PHE A 624 -13.08 33.62 -20.75
N MET A 625 -13.34 32.63 -21.61
CA MET A 625 -12.40 31.54 -21.87
C MET A 625 -11.08 32.08 -22.44
N SER A 626 -11.13 32.98 -23.43
CA SER A 626 -9.94 33.60 -24.01
C SER A 626 -9.09 34.35 -22.99
N VAL A 627 -9.72 35.11 -22.08
CA VAL A 627 -9.02 35.82 -21.01
C VAL A 627 -8.39 34.83 -20.02
N THR A 628 -9.14 33.82 -19.59
CA THR A 628 -8.67 32.83 -18.60
C THR A 628 -7.52 31.99 -19.16
N GLU A 629 -7.63 31.54 -20.42
CA GLU A 629 -6.57 30.81 -21.12
C GLU A 629 -5.34 31.69 -21.35
N ASN A 630 -5.51 32.98 -21.65
CA ASN A 630 -4.38 33.90 -21.80
C ASN A 630 -3.60 34.09 -20.49
N ILE A 631 -4.32 34.23 -19.37
CA ILE A 631 -3.72 34.36 -18.05
C ILE A 631 -2.94 33.10 -17.69
N ALA A 632 -3.59 31.94 -17.80
CA ALA A 632 -2.97 30.64 -17.51
C ALA A 632 -1.74 30.37 -18.39
N TYR A 633 -1.87 30.57 -19.71
CA TYR A 633 -0.77 30.37 -20.66
C TYR A 633 0.43 31.26 -20.35
N LYS A 634 0.22 32.57 -20.13
CA LYS A 634 1.30 33.50 -19.80
C LYS A 634 1.95 33.16 -18.46
N HIS A 635 1.14 32.82 -17.46
CA HIS A 635 1.65 32.41 -16.16
C HIS A 635 2.55 31.17 -16.28
N GLU A 636 2.10 30.12 -16.97
CA GLU A 636 2.86 28.89 -17.19
C GLU A 636 4.14 29.12 -18.01
N GLU A 637 4.06 29.95 -19.06
CA GLU A 637 5.20 30.32 -19.90
C GLU A 637 6.28 31.05 -19.10
N MET A 638 5.89 32.03 -18.27
CA MET A 638 6.79 32.74 -17.36
C MET A 638 7.41 31.81 -16.31
N ASN A 639 6.63 30.84 -15.80
CA ASN A 639 7.10 29.84 -14.85
C ASN A 639 8.12 28.87 -15.47
N ALA A 640 7.91 28.43 -16.72
CA ALA A 640 8.83 27.54 -17.42
C ALA A 640 10.20 28.19 -17.70
N ARG A 641 10.18 29.51 -17.94
CA ARG A 641 11.38 30.31 -18.21
C ARG A 641 12.12 30.75 -16.94
N LEU A 642 11.51 30.61 -15.75
CA LEU A 642 12.07 31.05 -14.47
C LEU A 642 13.40 30.34 -14.16
N ARG A 643 14.42 31.12 -13.80
CA ARG A 643 15.71 30.67 -13.28
C ARG A 643 16.09 31.50 -12.05
N LEU A 644 16.10 30.87 -10.88
CA LEU A 644 16.52 31.52 -9.63
C LEU A 644 18.04 31.58 -9.53
N VAL A 645 18.59 32.76 -9.25
CA VAL A 645 20.03 32.98 -9.11
C VAL A 645 20.35 33.40 -7.67
N THR A 646 21.19 32.62 -6.98
CA THR A 646 21.64 32.87 -5.61
C THR A 646 23.04 33.52 -5.59
N GLY A 647 23.27 34.50 -4.72
CA GLY A 647 24.61 35.03 -4.46
C GLY A 647 25.14 36.08 -5.44
N GLN A 648 24.32 36.59 -6.36
CA GLN A 648 24.72 37.63 -7.32
C GLN A 648 24.56 39.04 -6.73
N ALA A 649 25.66 39.78 -6.60
CA ALA A 649 25.68 41.14 -6.02
C ALA A 649 25.61 42.29 -7.06
N LYS A 650 25.58 41.97 -8.37
CA LYS A 650 25.59 42.97 -9.47
C LYS A 650 24.55 42.62 -10.55
N GLY A 651 23.79 43.62 -10.97
CA GLY A 651 22.76 43.56 -12.03
C GLY A 651 21.67 44.61 -11.81
N ARG A 652 21.04 45.13 -12.87
CA ARG A 652 19.82 45.95 -12.72
C ARG A 652 18.63 45.02 -12.54
N ILE A 653 17.88 45.23 -11.46
CA ILE A 653 16.67 44.47 -11.11
C ILE A 653 15.46 45.34 -11.44
N ASN A 654 14.53 44.85 -12.27
CA ASN A 654 13.31 45.58 -12.63
C ASN A 654 12.31 45.65 -11.45
N GLU A 655 11.09 46.16 -11.69
CA GLU A 655 10.04 46.37 -10.68
C GLU A 655 9.48 45.07 -10.09
N VAL A 656 9.68 43.93 -10.76
CA VAL A 656 9.18 42.61 -10.35
C VAL A 656 10.30 41.62 -9.99
N GLY A 657 11.56 42.08 -9.90
CA GLY A 657 12.67 41.23 -9.45
C GLY A 657 13.47 40.51 -10.52
N VAL A 658 13.20 40.76 -11.81
CA VAL A 658 13.92 40.15 -12.93
C VAL A 658 15.25 40.86 -13.17
N LEU A 659 16.32 40.07 -13.32
CA LEU A 659 17.68 40.48 -13.63
C LEU A 659 17.85 40.66 -15.14
N THR A 660 18.14 41.87 -15.61
CA THR A 660 18.64 42.08 -16.98
C THR A 660 20.14 41.82 -17.02
N LEU A 661 20.55 40.71 -17.65
CA LEU A 661 21.95 40.37 -17.91
C LEU A 661 22.34 40.90 -19.31
N ASN A 662 22.86 42.14 -19.35
CA ASN A 662 23.34 42.87 -20.54
C ASN A 662 22.27 43.28 -21.59
N ASN A 663 22.57 44.39 -22.28
CA ASN A 663 21.80 44.98 -23.40
C ASN A 663 21.81 44.07 -24.65
N GLN A 664 21.30 42.85 -24.55
CA GLN A 664 20.92 42.07 -25.72
C GLN A 664 19.42 42.28 -25.96
N ASN A 665 19.06 42.59 -27.20
CA ASN A 665 17.70 42.91 -27.62
C ASN A 665 16.69 41.90 -27.05
N ASP A 666 15.66 42.40 -26.34
CA ASP A 666 14.47 41.65 -25.85
C ASP A 666 13.60 41.05 -26.99
N SER A 667 14.18 40.80 -28.16
CA SER A 667 13.48 40.40 -29.39
C SER A 667 13.53 38.88 -29.67
N GLU A 668 14.18 38.07 -28.83
CA GLU A 668 14.14 36.61 -28.98
C GLU A 668 12.99 35.99 -28.17
N PRO A 669 12.05 35.26 -28.80
CA PRO A 669 11.06 34.48 -28.08
C PRO A 669 11.75 33.42 -27.19
N LEU A 670 11.27 33.24 -25.95
CA LEU A 670 11.64 32.17 -25.00
C LEU A 670 12.97 32.32 -24.20
N SER A 671 13.59 33.51 -24.13
CA SER A 671 14.80 33.69 -23.30
C SER A 671 14.54 33.44 -21.79
N PRO A 672 15.46 32.82 -21.03
CA PRO A 672 15.25 32.56 -19.60
C PRO A 672 14.99 33.83 -18.78
N ILE A 673 14.05 33.77 -17.84
CA ILE A 673 13.74 34.85 -16.89
C ILE A 673 14.58 34.61 -15.62
N PHE A 674 15.67 35.36 -15.48
CA PHE A 674 16.52 35.28 -14.30
C PHE A 674 15.96 36.11 -13.16
N VAL A 675 15.71 35.49 -12.00
CA VAL A 675 15.22 36.19 -10.80
C VAL A 675 16.25 36.04 -9.69
N ALA A 676 16.63 37.16 -9.09
CA ALA A 676 17.61 37.17 -8.00
C ALA A 676 16.95 36.75 -6.68
N ASP A 677 17.46 35.70 -6.03
CA ASP A 677 17.04 35.31 -4.68
C ASP A 677 17.73 36.21 -3.64
N ASN A 678 17.09 37.33 -3.30
CA ASN A 678 17.55 38.25 -2.27
C ASN A 678 16.37 39.03 -1.64
N PRO A 679 16.58 39.67 -0.48
CA PRO A 679 15.51 40.41 0.22
C PRO A 679 14.90 41.58 -0.55
N ILE A 680 15.63 42.20 -1.49
CA ILE A 680 15.14 43.36 -2.27
C ILE A 680 14.16 42.88 -3.34
N THR A 681 14.42 41.74 -3.98
CA THR A 681 13.49 41.11 -4.92
C THR A 681 12.17 40.79 -4.25
N VAL A 682 12.22 40.17 -3.05
CA VAL A 682 11.03 39.86 -2.26
C VAL A 682 10.24 41.12 -1.91
N LEU A 683 10.92 42.19 -1.45
CA LEU A 683 10.29 43.49 -1.17
C LEU A 683 9.50 44.00 -2.39
N LYS A 684 10.13 44.00 -3.58
CA LYS A 684 9.51 44.50 -4.81
C LYS A 684 8.30 43.68 -5.23
N MET A 685 8.40 42.35 -5.16
CA MET A 685 7.28 41.44 -5.43
C MET A 685 6.11 41.67 -4.48
N LEU A 686 6.38 41.80 -3.18
CA LEU A 686 5.35 42.10 -2.17
C LEU A 686 4.71 43.49 -2.41
N ASN A 687 5.51 44.47 -2.79
CA ASN A 687 5.02 45.80 -3.15
C ASN A 687 4.12 45.76 -4.41
N TYR A 688 4.48 44.98 -5.43
CA TYR A 688 3.64 44.79 -6.61
C TYR A 688 2.26 44.22 -6.23
N LEU A 689 2.23 43.19 -5.38
CA LEU A 689 0.99 42.62 -4.86
C LEU A 689 0.18 43.62 -4.03
N HIS A 690 0.86 44.48 -3.27
CA HIS A 690 0.22 45.54 -2.48
C HIS A 690 -0.45 46.59 -3.38
N GLU A 691 0.29 47.12 -4.36
CA GLU A 691 -0.23 48.08 -5.33
C GLU A 691 -1.39 47.48 -6.13
N PHE A 692 -1.28 46.21 -6.52
CA PHE A 692 -2.36 45.51 -7.22
C PHE A 692 -3.64 45.50 -6.38
N LYS A 693 -3.56 45.07 -5.11
CA LYS A 693 -4.72 45.04 -4.20
C LYS A 693 -5.37 46.41 -4.01
N LYS A 694 -4.57 47.47 -4.00
CA LYS A 694 -5.05 48.84 -3.82
C LYS A 694 -5.68 49.42 -5.09
N HIS A 695 -5.18 49.04 -6.26
CA HIS A 695 -5.46 49.74 -7.51
C HIS A 695 -6.18 48.92 -8.60
N TYR A 696 -6.37 47.61 -8.42
CA TYR A 696 -6.98 46.76 -9.47
C TYR A 696 -8.35 47.25 -9.95
N LYS A 697 -9.18 47.84 -9.07
CA LYS A 697 -10.49 48.40 -9.46
C LYS A 697 -10.35 49.60 -10.41
N LYS A 698 -9.33 50.43 -10.20
CA LYS A 698 -9.04 51.57 -11.08
C LYS A 698 -8.49 51.09 -12.42
N LEU A 699 -7.60 50.10 -12.39
CA LEU A 699 -7.07 49.44 -13.59
C LEU A 699 -8.19 48.79 -14.40
N LEU A 700 -9.14 48.11 -13.74
CA LEU A 700 -10.29 47.51 -14.40
C LEU A 700 -11.14 48.55 -15.14
N ALA A 701 -11.34 49.73 -14.53
CA ALA A 701 -12.13 50.81 -15.11
C ALA A 701 -11.42 51.55 -16.26
N HIS A 702 -10.09 51.70 -16.21
CA HIS A 702 -9.34 52.50 -17.19
C HIS A 702 -8.69 51.67 -18.31
N ASN A 703 -8.17 50.48 -17.98
CA ASN A 703 -7.48 49.62 -18.94
C ASN A 703 -7.62 48.14 -18.55
N PRO A 704 -8.80 47.54 -18.81
CA PRO A 704 -9.06 46.14 -18.48
C PRO A 704 -8.12 45.19 -19.21
N ASP A 705 -7.73 45.53 -20.44
CA ASP A 705 -6.78 44.75 -21.23
C ASP A 705 -5.40 44.67 -20.57
N PHE A 706 -4.89 45.78 -20.05
CA PHE A 706 -3.64 45.79 -19.29
C PHE A 706 -3.77 44.99 -17.98
N LEU A 707 -4.91 45.11 -17.28
CA LEU A 707 -5.19 44.34 -16.08
C LEU A 707 -5.15 42.83 -16.35
N PHE A 708 -5.90 42.35 -17.34
CA PHE A 708 -6.04 40.93 -17.61
C PHE A 708 -4.87 40.32 -18.39
N LYS A 709 -4.26 41.03 -19.33
CA LYS A 709 -3.20 40.48 -20.19
C LYS A 709 -1.80 40.67 -19.62
N THR A 710 -1.61 41.54 -18.63
CA THR A 710 -0.28 41.87 -18.10
C THR A 710 -0.22 41.81 -16.57
N VAL A 711 -1.12 42.49 -15.87
CA VAL A 711 -1.05 42.59 -14.41
C VAL A 711 -1.42 41.26 -13.74
N MET A 712 -2.55 40.66 -14.10
CA MET A 712 -3.03 39.38 -13.54
C MET A 712 -2.02 38.22 -13.75
N PRO A 713 -1.49 37.97 -14.97
CA PRO A 713 -0.46 36.94 -15.17
C PRO A 713 0.79 37.18 -14.32
N THR A 714 1.20 38.44 -14.17
CA THR A 714 2.36 38.83 -13.36
C THR A 714 2.11 38.58 -11.86
N VAL A 715 0.89 38.85 -11.37
CA VAL A 715 0.48 38.56 -9.98
C VAL A 715 0.57 37.06 -9.70
N GLU A 716 -0.03 36.22 -10.55
CA GLU A 716 0.01 34.76 -10.37
C GLU A 716 1.45 34.23 -10.42
N TRP A 717 2.26 34.72 -11.35
CA TRP A 717 3.68 34.36 -11.43
C TRP A 717 4.48 34.78 -10.19
N ILE A 718 4.20 35.96 -9.62
CA ILE A 718 4.85 36.42 -8.39
C ILE A 718 4.50 35.52 -7.20
N GLU A 719 3.22 35.17 -7.04
CA GLU A 719 2.78 34.31 -5.93
C GLU A 719 3.47 32.94 -5.95
N ASP A 720 3.67 32.38 -7.13
CA ASP A 720 4.42 31.14 -7.31
C ASP A 720 5.93 31.29 -7.17
N THR A 721 6.49 32.38 -7.66
CA THR A 721 7.93 32.65 -7.56
C THR A 721 8.34 32.86 -6.11
N LEU A 722 7.52 33.55 -5.30
CA LEU A 722 7.77 33.74 -3.87
C LEU A 722 7.83 32.41 -3.10
N LYS A 723 7.03 31.40 -3.46
CA LYS A 723 7.08 30.06 -2.85
C LYS A 723 8.40 29.33 -3.10
N LYS A 724 9.10 29.69 -4.19
CA LYS A 724 10.37 29.06 -4.62
C LYS A 724 11.62 29.78 -4.06
N MET A 725 11.46 30.92 -3.40
CA MET A 725 12.55 31.72 -2.82
C MET A 725 13.09 31.14 -1.51
N SER A 726 14.35 31.42 -1.19
CA SER A 726 14.94 31.02 0.10
C SER A 726 14.24 31.68 1.30
N LYS A 727 14.13 30.94 2.41
CA LYS A 727 13.51 31.42 3.66
C LYS A 727 14.18 32.70 4.20
N SER A 728 15.50 32.80 4.04
CA SER A 728 16.29 33.96 4.49
C SER A 728 15.92 35.24 3.73
N SER A 729 15.77 35.15 2.40
CA SER A 729 15.31 36.27 1.57
C SER A 729 13.86 36.63 1.85
N LEU A 730 12.99 35.63 2.04
CA LEU A 730 11.58 35.83 2.36
C LEU A 730 11.40 36.58 3.68
N GLN A 731 12.02 36.11 4.76
CA GLN A 731 11.89 36.72 6.08
C GLN A 731 12.39 38.18 6.08
N LYS A 732 13.62 38.41 5.61
CA LYS A 732 14.21 39.76 5.55
C LYS A 732 13.47 40.69 4.59
N GLY A 733 12.94 40.15 3.48
CA GLY A 733 12.17 40.91 2.51
C GLY A 733 10.80 41.33 3.05
N GLN A 734 10.12 40.42 3.76
CA GLN A 734 8.85 40.70 4.46
C GLN A 734 9.02 41.74 5.56
N GLU A 735 10.04 41.62 6.40
CA GLU A 735 10.36 42.62 7.43
C GLU A 735 10.53 44.02 6.80
N ARG A 736 11.32 44.12 5.71
CA ARG A 736 11.52 45.39 4.99
C ARG A 736 10.25 45.93 4.35
N PHE A 737 9.42 45.06 3.79
CA PHE A 737 8.14 45.45 3.20
C PHE A 737 7.19 45.99 4.27
N GLN A 738 7.11 45.31 5.41
CA GLN A 738 6.29 45.73 6.53
C GLN A 738 6.74 47.10 7.06
N MET A 739 8.05 47.29 7.26
CA MET A 739 8.62 48.59 7.63
C MET A 739 8.29 49.68 6.60
N MET A 740 8.35 49.37 5.30
CA MET A 740 8.02 50.32 4.23
C MET A 740 6.55 50.78 4.33
N VAL A 741 5.63 49.83 4.47
CA VAL A 741 4.18 50.09 4.60
C VAL A 741 3.86 50.87 5.89
N GLU A 742 4.46 50.50 7.02
CA GLU A 742 4.27 51.17 8.31
C GLU A 742 4.74 52.63 8.28
N ASN A 743 5.78 52.94 7.50
CA ASN A 743 6.27 54.29 7.30
C ASN A 743 5.51 55.07 6.21
N GLY A 744 4.41 54.52 5.67
CA GLY A 744 3.61 55.16 4.62
C GLY A 744 4.32 55.28 3.27
N VAL A 745 5.38 54.51 3.04
CA VAL A 745 6.15 54.51 1.79
C VAL A 745 5.58 53.44 0.86
N VAL A 746 5.43 53.77 -0.42
CA VAL A 746 4.97 52.84 -1.46
C VAL A 746 5.81 53.06 -2.71
N MET A 747 6.25 51.97 -3.34
CA MET A 747 6.88 52.05 -4.66
C MET A 747 5.76 51.93 -5.71
N THR A 748 5.37 53.02 -6.36
CA THR A 748 4.36 52.95 -7.41
C THR A 748 4.87 52.10 -8.58
N VAL A 749 4.08 51.11 -8.99
CA VAL A 749 4.42 50.21 -10.10
C VAL A 749 3.54 50.50 -11.32
N PHE A 750 2.30 50.92 -11.10
CA PHE A 750 1.37 51.24 -12.19
C PHE A 750 1.42 52.74 -12.51
N HIS A 751 2.40 53.14 -13.32
CA HIS A 751 2.66 54.53 -13.68
C HIS A 751 1.64 55.14 -14.67
N SER A 752 0.72 54.31 -15.19
CA SER A 752 -0.30 54.69 -16.17
C SER A 752 -1.74 54.55 -15.63
N MET A 753 -1.92 54.71 -14.32
CA MET A 753 -3.22 54.62 -13.64
C MET A 753 -4.13 55.82 -13.82
#